data_AF-A0A846R1A9-F1
#
_entry.id   AF-A0A846R1A9-F1
#
_cell.length_a   1.000
_cell.length_b   1.000
_cell.length_c   1.000
_cell.angle_alpha   90.00
_cell.angle_beta   90.00
_cell.angle_gamma   90.00
#
_symmetry.space_group_name_H-M   'P 1'
#
loop_
_entity.id
_entity.type
_entity.pdbx_description
1 polymer ?
#
loop_
_entity_poly.entity_id
_entity_poly.type
_entity_poly.pdbx_seq_one_letter_code
_entity_poly.pdbx_strand_id
1 'polypeptide(L)'
;MKTIKIYKFLFISLVLTLLSSHWANAQFLLQAPNSTDENNYQWFEASDTSTVLGTDFFYEATMPGVYFATYDGTLCGSNATGYFILTECNVPDNEVTLDISASISGSATVSWSPAVSGDQARPVVTATQSVVRYTPTITKAGNSIELPSFTVVCMQQAASLVNDVATVDEDDSVVIDIYANDSGLPTDGTLAASGPLNGSVSIDDNGTPNDPSDDILTYIPNPNYNGSDSFTYTVCNALGDCSTATVNVDVLPIVDAFDDSVVTDENIPVDIDVLSNDNDVPNTGTLTATIPTNGVVVINDNGTPNDPSDDTITYIPNNGFVGTDTFTYTVCDSLGNCSTGTITVVVNPMGITNLDADNDGILDSFEDLNLDGDNDPSTNPTDSDGDGFADYMDIDSDNDGIPDNVEAQTTSGYIPPSGLDANNNGLDDAYEDNGNVGLFPVDTDGDSLPDYLDDDSDNDNILDAIEAHDHDHDGIADVLFTGSDKDNDGLDDGYEGGTTIDIDVNDEIDDPINNLPNTDSDLESDYRDSDDDDDGIETIDEDLNGDGNYVNDDSNGDGIPNYLDSDLGETEEEIEVFNVLTPNGDGIHDVLAISGLENYPNNTINIYNRWGVLVYMTKAYNTEGNVFDGTSEGRITVDQDNKLPVGTYFYVLDYEDSSGNMQSLSGYIYINR
;
A
#
# COMPACT_ATOMS: atom_id res chain seq x y z
N MET A 1 34.90 58.60 30.42
CA MET A 1 33.65 59.26 30.85
C MET A 1 32.58 58.16 30.99
N LYS A 2 31.82 58.09 32.10
CA LYS A 2 30.41 58.55 32.23
C LYS A 2 29.49 58.01 31.10
N THR A 3 28.34 57.34 31.35
CA THR A 3 27.58 57.13 32.61
C THR A 3 26.65 55.88 32.56
N ILE A 4 25.93 55.56 33.65
CA ILE A 4 25.14 54.33 33.91
C ILE A 4 23.62 54.47 33.61
N LYS A 5 23.00 53.40 33.07
CA LYS A 5 21.58 52.92 33.12
C LYS A 5 21.56 51.44 32.67
N ILE A 6 20.67 50.49 33.04
CA ILE A 6 19.59 50.35 34.06
C ILE A 6 18.22 51.05 33.81
N TYR A 7 17.17 50.29 33.41
CA TYR A 7 15.94 49.96 34.20
C TYR A 7 14.79 49.27 33.40
N LYS A 8 14.30 48.11 33.89
CA LYS A 8 12.90 47.58 33.99
C LYS A 8 11.89 47.50 32.78
N PHE A 9 11.48 46.25 32.49
CA PHE A 9 10.10 45.67 32.56
C PHE A 9 8.90 46.21 31.72
N LEU A 10 8.49 45.41 30.71
CA LEU A 10 7.13 45.04 30.22
C LEU A 10 7.32 43.86 29.21
N PHE A 11 6.52 42.80 28.99
CA PHE A 11 5.19 42.29 29.43
C PHE A 11 4.00 42.53 28.44
N ILE A 12 3.11 41.52 28.28
CA ILE A 12 2.06 41.26 27.22
C ILE A 12 2.64 40.53 25.97
N SER A 13 2.05 39.47 25.35
CA SER A 13 0.99 38.47 25.69
C SER A 13 0.81 37.40 24.57
N LEU A 14 0.30 36.18 24.89
CA LEU A 14 -0.15 35.07 23.98
C LEU A 14 0.96 34.42 23.11
N VAL A 15 0.97 33.14 22.65
CA VAL A 15 0.14 31.89 22.65
C VAL A 15 1.11 30.71 22.97
N LEU A 16 0.83 29.48 23.45
CA LEU A 16 -0.37 28.69 23.90
C LEU A 16 -0.91 27.53 23.01
N THR A 17 -0.04 26.62 22.55
CA THR A 17 -0.26 25.19 22.17
C THR A 17 1.08 24.46 22.46
N LEU A 18 1.24 23.25 23.01
CA LEU A 18 0.37 22.13 23.41
C LEU A 18 -0.18 21.24 22.28
N LEU A 19 -0.31 19.94 22.59
CA LEU A 19 -0.51 18.78 21.69
C LEU A 19 0.73 18.40 20.84
N SER A 20 0.86 17.16 20.34
CA SER A 20 -0.01 15.98 20.55
C SER A 20 0.53 15.03 21.63
N SER A 21 -0.33 14.18 22.18
CA SER A 21 0.07 13.16 23.15
C SER A 21 -0.80 11.90 22.96
N HIS A 22 -0.28 10.94 22.20
CA HIS A 22 -0.96 9.68 21.90
C HIS A 22 -1.04 8.77 23.13
N TRP A 23 -2.05 9.03 23.95
CA TRP A 23 -2.55 8.11 24.97
C TRP A 23 -3.92 7.63 24.52
N ALA A 24 -4.01 6.35 24.17
CA ALA A 24 -5.29 5.64 24.09
C ALA A 24 -5.88 5.52 25.50
N ASN A 25 -6.42 6.62 26.03
CA ASN A 25 -7.08 6.64 27.32
C ASN A 25 -8.41 5.90 27.19
N ALA A 26 -8.53 4.74 27.85
CA ALA A 26 -9.81 4.04 27.95
C ALA A 26 -10.91 4.96 28.49
N GLN A 27 -11.99 5.14 27.74
CA GLN A 27 -13.10 6.02 28.13
C GLN A 27 -13.68 5.64 29.50
N PHE A 28 -13.65 4.35 29.87
CA PHE A 28 -13.84 3.92 31.25
C PHE A 28 -13.03 2.68 31.65
N LEU A 29 -12.22 2.81 32.71
CA LEU A 29 -11.59 1.67 33.39
C LEU A 29 -12.58 1.01 34.36
N LEU A 30 -13.04 -0.19 34.02
CA LEU A 30 -13.86 -1.03 34.90
C LEU A 30 -12.97 -1.75 35.91
N GLN A 31 -13.43 -1.89 37.16
CA GLN A 31 -12.68 -2.55 38.24
C GLN A 31 -13.50 -3.69 38.87
N ALA A 32 -12.93 -4.89 38.96
CA ALA A 32 -13.62 -6.05 39.49
C ALA A 32 -14.02 -5.88 40.99
N PRO A 33 -15.10 -6.52 41.47
CA PRO A 33 -15.80 -5.99 42.64
C PRO A 33 -15.17 -6.28 44.03
N ASN A 34 -14.04 -6.99 44.09
CA ASN A 34 -13.48 -7.57 45.34
C ASN A 34 -11.94 -7.74 45.30
N SER A 35 -11.20 -6.73 45.77
CA SER A 35 -9.75 -6.55 45.61
C SER A 35 -8.86 -7.30 46.61
N THR A 36 -8.97 -8.63 46.69
CA THR A 36 -8.13 -9.45 47.60
C THR A 36 -7.36 -10.59 46.93
N ASP A 37 -7.65 -10.87 45.66
CA ASP A 37 -6.85 -11.69 44.75
C ASP A 37 -6.90 -10.95 43.42
N GLU A 38 -5.75 -10.46 42.94
CA GLU A 38 -5.67 -9.59 41.76
C GLU A 38 -5.63 -10.40 40.45
N ASN A 39 -5.25 -11.69 40.52
CA ASN A 39 -4.98 -12.53 39.34
C ASN A 39 -5.95 -13.73 39.26
N ASN A 40 -7.25 -13.51 38.96
CA ASN A 40 -8.20 -14.62 38.79
C ASN A 40 -9.56 -14.26 38.13
N TYR A 41 -9.64 -13.17 37.36
CA TYR A 41 -10.91 -12.72 36.78
C TYR A 41 -11.02 -13.08 35.29
N GLN A 42 -12.24 -13.05 34.76
CA GLN A 42 -12.52 -13.05 33.33
C GLN A 42 -13.67 -12.09 33.06
N TRP A 43 -13.46 -11.17 32.13
CA TRP A 43 -14.44 -10.19 31.67
C TRP A 43 -15.19 -10.69 30.45
N PHE A 44 -16.48 -10.39 30.41
CA PHE A 44 -17.42 -10.77 29.35
C PHE A 44 -18.36 -9.61 29.06
N GLU A 45 -18.83 -9.53 27.81
CA GLU A 45 -20.02 -8.76 27.49
C GLU A 45 -21.29 -9.56 27.85
N ALA A 46 -22.39 -8.88 28.13
CA ALA A 46 -23.67 -9.53 28.43
C ALA A 46 -24.44 -9.95 27.17
N SER A 47 -24.03 -9.48 25.98
CA SER A 47 -24.55 -9.91 24.69
C SER A 47 -23.92 -11.24 24.26
N ASP A 48 -22.58 -11.31 24.25
CA ASP A 48 -21.79 -12.51 24.03
C ASP A 48 -21.07 -12.96 25.31
N THR A 49 -21.69 -13.91 26.02
CA THR A 49 -21.09 -14.55 27.20
C THR A 49 -20.16 -15.72 26.85
N SER A 50 -19.69 -15.85 25.60
CA SER A 50 -18.77 -16.91 25.15
C SER A 50 -17.35 -16.40 24.87
N THR A 51 -17.19 -15.13 24.50
CA THR A 51 -15.89 -14.46 24.33
C THR A 51 -15.39 -13.87 25.65
N VAL A 52 -14.11 -14.08 25.96
CA VAL A 52 -13.42 -13.45 27.11
C VAL A 52 -12.73 -12.18 26.62
N LEU A 53 -13.11 -11.03 27.16
CA LEU A 53 -12.58 -9.71 26.78
C LEU A 53 -11.25 -9.37 27.47
N GLY A 54 -10.91 -10.07 28.56
CA GLY A 54 -9.68 -9.86 29.34
C GLY A 54 -9.68 -10.69 30.62
N THR A 55 -8.50 -10.89 31.21
CA THR A 55 -8.27 -11.75 32.40
C THR A 55 -7.94 -10.99 33.69
N ASP A 56 -7.75 -9.69 33.59
CA ASP A 56 -7.16 -8.88 34.64
C ASP A 56 -8.19 -8.37 35.65
N PHE A 57 -7.71 -7.81 36.77
CA PHE A 57 -8.59 -7.22 37.78
C PHE A 57 -9.37 -5.99 37.28
N PHE A 58 -8.92 -5.42 36.16
CA PHE A 58 -9.53 -4.30 35.47
C PHE A 58 -9.87 -4.67 34.03
N TYR A 59 -10.73 -3.90 33.39
CA TYR A 59 -10.96 -3.96 31.95
C TYR A 59 -11.17 -2.55 31.40
N GLU A 60 -10.53 -2.26 30.28
CA GLU A 60 -10.61 -0.97 29.61
C GLU A 60 -11.74 -1.00 28.59
N ALA A 61 -12.79 -0.24 28.86
CA ALA A 61 -13.96 -0.15 28.02
C ALA A 61 -13.97 1.18 27.27
N THR A 62 -14.07 1.10 25.93
CA THR A 62 -14.11 2.24 25.00
C THR A 62 -15.49 2.47 24.40
N MET A 63 -16.44 1.54 24.60
CA MET A 63 -17.79 1.59 24.02
C MET A 63 -18.89 1.46 25.10
N PRO A 64 -20.09 2.02 24.89
CA PRO A 64 -21.25 1.75 25.75
C PRO A 64 -21.65 0.27 25.70
N GLY A 65 -21.99 -0.32 26.84
CA GLY A 65 -22.24 -1.76 26.92
C GLY A 65 -22.58 -2.25 28.33
N VAL A 66 -22.86 -3.56 28.44
CA VAL A 66 -23.08 -4.23 29.73
C VAL A 66 -22.04 -5.32 29.91
N TYR A 67 -21.10 -5.09 30.83
CA TYR A 67 -19.97 -5.95 31.10
C TYR A 67 -20.13 -6.65 32.46
N PHE A 68 -19.51 -7.82 32.64
CA PHE A 68 -19.43 -8.46 33.95
C PHE A 68 -18.14 -9.27 34.12
N ALA A 69 -17.73 -9.44 35.37
CA ALA A 69 -16.55 -10.21 35.74
C ALA A 69 -16.94 -11.45 36.55
N THR A 70 -16.39 -12.61 36.16
CA THR A 70 -16.44 -13.85 36.95
C THR A 70 -15.06 -14.12 37.56
N TYR A 71 -15.05 -14.68 38.78
CA TYR A 71 -13.84 -15.14 39.46
C TYR A 71 -13.64 -16.63 39.17
N ASP A 72 -12.40 -17.08 39.00
CA ASP A 72 -11.95 -18.45 38.68
C ASP A 72 -12.37 -19.04 37.32
N GLY A 73 -13.08 -18.27 36.48
CA GLY A 73 -13.46 -18.65 35.13
C GLY A 73 -14.46 -19.80 35.03
N THR A 74 -15.06 -20.27 36.14
CA THR A 74 -16.09 -21.32 36.07
C THR A 74 -17.42 -20.78 35.54
N LEU A 75 -17.55 -20.76 34.21
CA LEU A 75 -18.74 -20.41 33.43
C LEU A 75 -19.86 -21.48 33.56
N CYS A 76 -20.28 -21.74 34.81
CA CYS A 76 -21.16 -22.82 35.22
C CYS A 76 -22.21 -22.39 36.28
N GLY A 77 -22.77 -21.19 36.10
CA GLY A 77 -24.14 -20.89 36.57
C GLY A 77 -24.31 -19.67 37.48
N SER A 78 -24.88 -18.60 36.90
CA SER A 78 -25.68 -17.57 37.59
C SER A 78 -24.96 -16.58 38.53
N ASN A 79 -23.66 -16.71 38.77
CA ASN A 79 -22.93 -15.92 39.78
C ASN A 79 -21.93 -14.92 39.17
N ALA A 80 -22.41 -13.99 38.34
CA ALA A 80 -21.65 -12.77 38.06
C ALA A 80 -21.36 -12.05 39.38
N THR A 81 -20.12 -11.60 39.60
CA THR A 81 -19.75 -10.96 40.89
C THR A 81 -20.33 -9.54 41.02
N GLY A 82 -20.55 -8.91 39.89
CA GLY A 82 -21.29 -7.66 39.68
C GLY A 82 -21.47 -7.43 38.17
N TYR A 83 -22.37 -6.52 37.83
CA TYR A 83 -22.54 -6.01 36.46
C TYR A 83 -22.02 -4.57 36.39
N PHE A 84 -21.45 -4.19 35.27
CA PHE A 84 -21.01 -2.84 34.94
C PHE A 84 -21.80 -2.40 33.72
N ILE A 85 -22.64 -1.39 33.89
CA ILE A 85 -23.48 -0.84 32.84
C ILE A 85 -22.89 0.51 32.48
N LEU A 86 -22.33 0.56 31.28
CA LEU A 86 -21.66 1.70 30.68
C LEU A 86 -22.60 2.25 29.59
N THR A 87 -22.89 3.54 29.67
CA THR A 87 -23.91 4.20 28.83
C THR A 87 -23.36 5.49 28.26
N GLU A 88 -24.01 6.05 27.26
CA GLU A 88 -23.80 7.46 26.93
C GLU A 88 -24.42 8.36 28.00
N CYS A 89 -23.85 9.55 28.22
CA CYS A 89 -24.43 10.51 29.17
C CYS A 89 -25.68 11.25 28.63
N ASN A 90 -26.02 11.08 27.36
CA ASN A 90 -27.15 11.73 26.71
C ASN A 90 -28.50 11.03 27.02
N VAL A 91 -29.61 11.74 26.78
CA VAL A 91 -30.98 11.23 26.98
C VAL A 91 -31.54 10.84 25.60
N PRO A 92 -32.10 9.63 25.40
CA PRO A 92 -32.60 8.68 26.41
C PRO A 92 -31.58 7.69 27.00
N ASP A 93 -30.40 7.56 26.41
CA ASP A 93 -29.55 6.36 26.54
C ASP A 93 -28.86 6.23 27.92
N ASN A 94 -28.88 7.30 28.70
CA ASN A 94 -28.52 7.30 30.12
C ASN A 94 -29.58 6.68 31.08
N GLU A 95 -30.77 6.25 30.63
CA GLU A 95 -31.79 5.62 31.50
C GLU A 95 -31.65 4.08 31.59
N VAL A 96 -31.07 3.60 32.68
CA VAL A 96 -30.76 2.18 32.92
C VAL A 96 -31.82 1.49 33.78
N THR A 97 -32.37 0.37 33.31
CA THR A 97 -33.30 -0.49 34.09
C THR A 97 -32.57 -1.64 34.78
N LEU A 98 -32.56 -1.68 36.11
CA LEU A 98 -31.90 -2.73 36.91
C LEU A 98 -32.87 -3.89 37.21
N ASP A 99 -33.08 -4.79 36.25
CA ASP A 99 -34.04 -5.89 36.39
C ASP A 99 -33.52 -7.03 37.30
N ILE A 100 -34.14 -7.20 38.46
CA ILE A 100 -33.92 -8.34 39.37
C ILE A 100 -35.18 -9.18 39.55
N SER A 101 -36.21 -8.98 38.72
CA SER A 101 -37.55 -9.53 38.94
C SER A 101 -37.58 -11.07 39.00
N ALA A 102 -36.75 -11.73 38.20
CA ALA A 102 -36.57 -13.18 38.21
C ALA A 102 -36.04 -13.73 39.56
N SER A 103 -35.26 -12.96 40.31
CA SER A 103 -34.68 -13.34 41.60
C SER A 103 -35.67 -13.21 42.77
N ILE A 104 -36.82 -12.55 42.57
CA ILE A 104 -37.77 -12.25 43.64
C ILE A 104 -38.85 -13.32 43.75
N SER A 105 -38.72 -14.19 44.75
CA SER A 105 -39.83 -15.08 45.13
C SER A 105 -40.91 -14.31 45.93
N GLY A 106 -42.18 -14.46 45.54
CA GLY A 106 -43.33 -13.59 45.89
C GLY A 106 -43.80 -13.48 47.36
N SER A 107 -42.90 -13.65 48.34
CA SER A 107 -43.09 -13.20 49.72
C SER A 107 -41.81 -12.62 50.35
N ALA A 108 -40.81 -12.29 49.53
CA ALA A 108 -39.63 -11.54 49.91
C ALA A 108 -39.85 -10.02 49.71
N THR A 109 -39.05 -9.22 50.40
CA THR A 109 -38.96 -7.76 50.22
C THR A 109 -37.57 -7.40 49.73
N VAL A 110 -37.48 -6.47 48.77
CA VAL A 110 -36.21 -5.90 48.29
C VAL A 110 -35.91 -4.61 49.03
N SER A 111 -34.63 -4.34 49.27
CA SER A 111 -34.09 -3.01 49.59
C SER A 111 -32.79 -2.81 48.81
N TRP A 112 -32.55 -1.59 48.32
CA TRP A 112 -31.35 -1.24 47.56
C TRP A 112 -30.40 -0.35 48.37
N SER A 113 -29.10 -0.47 48.12
CA SER A 113 -28.05 0.42 48.62
C SER A 113 -27.19 0.91 47.46
N PRO A 114 -27.19 2.23 47.12
CA PRO A 114 -28.06 3.27 47.66
C PRO A 114 -29.55 3.04 47.33
N ALA A 115 -30.43 3.74 48.05
CA ALA A 115 -31.88 3.54 47.93
C ALA A 115 -32.43 4.12 46.61
N VAL A 116 -33.04 3.26 45.78
CA VAL A 116 -33.67 3.61 44.50
C VAL A 116 -35.18 3.86 44.66
N SER A 117 -35.76 4.65 43.75
CA SER A 117 -37.19 4.94 43.72
C SER A 117 -37.96 4.02 42.75
N GLY A 118 -39.29 4.11 42.73
CA GLY A 118 -40.12 3.32 41.80
C GLY A 118 -40.27 1.85 42.21
N ASP A 119 -40.48 0.97 41.22
CA ASP A 119 -40.59 -0.47 41.42
C ASP A 119 -39.25 -1.03 41.89
N GLN A 120 -39.21 -1.64 43.07
CA GLN A 120 -37.99 -2.21 43.64
C GLN A 120 -37.54 -3.50 42.94
N ALA A 121 -38.36 -4.10 42.07
CA ALA A 121 -38.01 -5.25 41.26
C ALA A 121 -37.35 -4.91 39.92
N ARG A 122 -37.63 -3.71 39.39
CA ARG A 122 -37.17 -3.20 38.09
C ARG A 122 -36.96 -1.68 38.14
N PRO A 123 -36.17 -1.13 39.08
CA PRO A 123 -35.97 0.31 39.19
C PRO A 123 -35.21 0.84 37.99
N VAL A 124 -35.58 2.05 37.55
CA VAL A 124 -34.82 2.82 36.57
C VAL A 124 -33.91 3.80 37.32
N VAL A 125 -32.65 3.90 36.88
CA VAL A 125 -31.67 4.86 37.38
C VAL A 125 -31.07 5.62 36.21
N THR A 126 -30.88 6.92 36.36
CA THR A 126 -30.16 7.73 35.35
C THR A 126 -28.66 7.59 35.62
N ALA A 127 -27.91 7.18 34.61
CA ALA A 127 -26.45 7.13 34.64
C ALA A 127 -25.85 8.55 34.71
N THR A 128 -24.65 8.64 35.25
CA THR A 128 -23.85 9.87 35.32
C THR A 128 -22.37 9.49 35.25
N GLN A 129 -21.47 10.44 34.98
CA GLN A 129 -20.01 10.25 35.06
C GLN A 129 -19.51 9.80 36.45
N SER A 130 -20.34 9.96 37.50
CA SER A 130 -20.05 9.37 38.81
C SER A 130 -20.42 7.89 38.82
N VAL A 131 -19.43 7.03 39.04
CA VAL A 131 -19.61 5.58 39.24
C VAL A 131 -20.51 5.32 40.45
N VAL A 132 -21.73 4.79 40.24
CA VAL A 132 -22.65 4.43 41.33
C VAL A 132 -22.89 2.92 41.36
N ARG A 133 -22.48 2.28 42.47
CA ARG A 133 -22.70 0.85 42.73
C ARG A 133 -24.00 0.62 43.51
N TYR A 134 -24.98 0.01 42.87
CA TYR A 134 -26.30 -0.36 43.40
C TYR A 134 -26.33 -1.85 43.79
N THR A 135 -26.34 -2.14 45.10
CA THR A 135 -26.49 -3.50 45.63
C THR A 135 -27.95 -3.79 46.02
N PRO A 136 -28.62 -4.80 45.44
CA PRO A 136 -29.94 -5.24 45.87
C PRO A 136 -29.87 -6.29 46.97
N THR A 137 -30.56 -6.07 48.08
CA THR A 137 -30.72 -7.06 49.16
C THR A 137 -32.15 -7.64 49.15
N ILE A 138 -32.26 -8.96 48.97
CA ILE A 138 -33.53 -9.69 49.11
C ILE A 138 -33.66 -10.22 50.54
N THR A 139 -34.74 -9.84 51.23
CA THR A 139 -35.05 -10.32 52.59
C THR A 139 -36.30 -11.19 52.60
N LYS A 140 -36.20 -12.41 53.14
CA LYS A 140 -37.31 -13.37 53.26
C LYS A 140 -37.29 -14.11 54.58
N ALA A 141 -38.41 -14.06 55.31
CA ALA A 141 -38.59 -14.71 56.62
C ALA A 141 -37.51 -14.38 57.67
N GLY A 142 -36.88 -13.21 57.58
CA GLY A 142 -35.82 -12.75 58.49
C GLY A 142 -34.39 -13.09 58.06
N ASN A 143 -34.20 -13.79 56.94
CA ASN A 143 -32.89 -13.96 56.31
C ASN A 143 -32.76 -12.95 55.17
N SER A 144 -31.59 -12.32 55.06
CA SER A 144 -31.26 -11.38 53.99
C SER A 144 -30.09 -11.94 53.17
N ILE A 145 -30.16 -11.78 51.85
CA ILE A 145 -29.14 -12.18 50.87
C ILE A 145 -28.93 -10.99 49.95
N GLU A 146 -27.67 -10.61 49.74
CA GLU A 146 -27.30 -9.64 48.71
C GLU A 146 -27.17 -10.36 47.36
N LEU A 147 -27.71 -9.74 46.31
CA LEU A 147 -27.52 -10.15 44.92
C LEU A 147 -26.28 -9.46 44.33
N PRO A 148 -25.81 -9.89 43.15
CA PRO A 148 -24.80 -9.14 42.39
C PRO A 148 -25.19 -7.66 42.28
N SER A 149 -24.20 -6.78 42.48
CA SER A 149 -24.39 -5.34 42.41
C SER A 149 -24.29 -4.83 40.98
N PHE A 150 -25.09 -3.85 40.63
CA PHE A 150 -25.02 -3.13 39.37
C PHE A 150 -24.22 -1.82 39.57
N THR A 151 -23.03 -1.75 39.01
CA THR A 151 -22.28 -0.51 38.86
C THR A 151 -22.80 0.18 37.59
N VAL A 152 -23.26 1.42 37.72
CA VAL A 152 -23.77 2.22 36.59
C VAL A 152 -22.95 3.50 36.48
N VAL A 153 -22.53 3.82 35.26
CA VAL A 153 -21.81 5.05 34.91
C VAL A 153 -22.07 5.41 33.44
N CYS A 154 -21.85 6.67 33.05
CA CYS A 154 -21.90 7.07 31.65
C CYS A 154 -20.58 7.70 31.19
N MET A 155 -20.28 7.48 29.91
CA MET A 155 -19.21 8.11 29.14
C MET A 155 -19.77 9.36 28.46
N GLN A 156 -18.93 10.38 28.31
CA GLN A 156 -19.25 11.55 27.50
C GLN A 156 -18.69 11.32 26.08
N GLN A 157 -19.45 11.76 25.09
CA GLN A 157 -19.05 11.76 23.68
C GLN A 157 -18.42 13.11 23.31
N ALA A 158 -17.52 13.13 22.32
CA ALA A 158 -16.97 14.37 21.79
C ALA A 158 -18.04 15.17 21.02
N ALA A 159 -18.79 14.46 20.18
CA ALA A 159 -19.80 15.00 19.28
C ALA A 159 -20.99 14.02 19.16
N SER A 160 -21.88 14.25 18.20
CA SER A 160 -22.94 13.34 17.79
C SER A 160 -22.73 13.03 16.31
N LEU A 161 -21.82 12.08 16.03
CA LEU A 161 -21.47 11.69 14.67
C LEU A 161 -22.55 10.78 14.03
N VAL A 162 -22.62 10.76 12.70
CA VAL A 162 -23.57 9.95 11.91
C VAL A 162 -22.84 9.29 10.74
N ASN A 163 -23.19 8.05 10.39
CA ASN A 163 -22.54 7.35 9.28
C ASN A 163 -22.78 8.04 7.92
N ASP A 164 -21.73 8.06 7.12
CA ASP A 164 -21.64 8.75 5.84
C ASP A 164 -21.63 7.78 4.65
N VAL A 165 -21.89 8.37 3.47
CA VAL A 165 -21.79 7.69 2.18
C VAL A 165 -21.08 8.61 1.18
N ALA A 166 -20.14 8.04 0.43
CA ALA A 166 -19.47 8.70 -0.69
C ALA A 166 -19.60 7.83 -1.96
N THR A 167 -19.42 8.47 -3.10
CA THR A 167 -19.35 7.82 -4.41
C THR A 167 -18.29 8.55 -5.20
N VAL A 168 -17.42 7.79 -5.85
CA VAL A 168 -16.33 8.25 -6.70
C VAL A 168 -16.23 7.26 -7.86
N ASP A 169 -15.72 7.68 -9.01
CA ASP A 169 -15.34 6.74 -10.06
C ASP A 169 -13.93 6.17 -9.70
N GLU A 170 -13.51 5.02 -10.22
CA GLU A 170 -12.17 4.48 -9.89
C GLU A 170 -11.04 5.39 -10.41
N ASP A 171 -9.86 5.26 -9.79
CA ASP A 171 -8.67 6.11 -9.97
C ASP A 171 -8.84 7.63 -9.68
N ASP A 172 -10.07 8.11 -9.52
CA ASP A 172 -10.40 9.49 -9.15
C ASP A 172 -10.54 9.65 -7.61
N SER A 173 -10.41 10.89 -7.11
CA SER A 173 -10.35 11.18 -5.67
C SER A 173 -11.57 11.97 -5.16
N VAL A 174 -12.05 11.66 -3.96
CA VAL A 174 -13.26 12.29 -3.38
C VAL A 174 -13.01 12.94 -2.02
N VAL A 175 -13.33 14.23 -1.94
CA VAL A 175 -13.45 14.97 -0.67
C VAL A 175 -14.81 14.67 -0.04
N ILE A 176 -14.81 14.17 1.20
CA ILE A 176 -16.00 13.64 1.87
C ILE A 176 -16.50 14.66 2.90
N ASP A 177 -17.72 15.17 2.71
CA ASP A 177 -18.40 16.13 3.60
C ASP A 177 -18.96 15.44 4.87
N ILE A 178 -18.06 14.84 5.66
CA ILE A 178 -18.34 14.12 6.93
C ILE A 178 -19.07 14.97 7.98
N TYR A 179 -19.10 16.30 7.81
CA TYR A 179 -19.76 17.22 8.73
C TYR A 179 -21.20 17.58 8.32
N ALA A 180 -21.71 17.09 7.18
CA ALA A 180 -23.00 17.50 6.60
C ALA A 180 -24.23 17.05 7.39
N ASN A 181 -24.16 15.88 8.02
CA ASN A 181 -25.21 15.22 8.81
C ASN A 181 -25.02 15.40 10.33
N ASP A 182 -23.87 15.93 10.71
CA ASP A 182 -23.26 15.83 12.03
C ASP A 182 -23.62 16.96 12.99
N SER A 183 -23.32 16.80 14.28
CA SER A 183 -23.51 17.90 15.24
C SER A 183 -22.66 17.84 16.51
N GLY A 184 -22.31 19.01 17.03
CA GLY A 184 -21.63 19.15 18.32
C GLY A 184 -20.10 19.00 18.26
N LEU A 185 -19.51 19.03 17.07
CA LEU A 185 -18.07 19.00 16.81
C LEU A 185 -17.30 19.97 17.75
N PRO A 186 -16.18 19.52 18.37
CA PRO A 186 -15.34 20.36 19.21
C PRO A 186 -14.45 21.27 18.36
N THR A 187 -14.14 22.46 18.87
CA THR A 187 -13.17 23.41 18.24
C THR A 187 -11.83 23.45 19.01
N ASP A 188 -11.43 22.27 19.52
CA ASP A 188 -10.25 22.01 20.39
C ASP A 188 -10.22 20.47 20.57
N GLY A 189 -9.43 19.76 19.75
CA GLY A 189 -9.56 18.30 19.57
C GLY A 189 -8.66 17.71 18.48
N THR A 190 -9.03 16.56 17.94
CA THR A 190 -8.38 15.90 16.78
C THR A 190 -9.40 15.10 15.94
N LEU A 191 -9.25 15.12 14.61
CA LEU A 191 -9.80 14.10 13.72
C LEU A 191 -8.76 12.99 13.51
N ALA A 192 -9.22 11.76 13.28
CA ALA A 192 -8.40 10.64 12.80
C ALA A 192 -9.27 9.68 12.00
N ALA A 193 -8.69 9.03 10.98
CA ALA A 193 -9.35 7.98 10.20
C ALA A 193 -8.65 6.62 10.41
N SER A 194 -9.37 5.53 10.19
CA SER A 194 -8.78 4.22 9.93
C SER A 194 -8.43 4.10 8.45
N GLY A 195 -7.40 3.32 8.12
CA GLY A 195 -7.23 2.84 6.75
C GLY A 195 -8.50 2.13 6.24
N PRO A 196 -8.90 2.34 4.98
CA PRO A 196 -9.80 1.46 4.23
C PRO A 196 -9.17 0.08 3.96
N LEU A 197 -9.82 -0.76 3.15
CA LEU A 197 -9.19 -2.00 2.65
C LEU A 197 -8.61 -1.86 1.24
N ASN A 198 -9.27 -1.07 0.38
CA ASN A 198 -8.95 -0.96 -1.05
C ASN A 198 -8.80 0.52 -1.44
N GLY A 199 -8.11 1.29 -0.59
CA GLY A 199 -7.84 2.71 -0.80
C GLY A 199 -7.13 3.33 0.39
N SER A 200 -6.78 4.60 0.25
CA SER A 200 -6.17 5.44 1.29
C SER A 200 -7.11 6.56 1.76
N VAL A 201 -6.81 7.15 2.92
CA VAL A 201 -7.51 8.33 3.43
C VAL A 201 -6.49 9.35 3.93
N SER A 202 -6.55 10.56 3.40
CA SER A 202 -5.76 11.70 3.85
C SER A 202 -6.64 12.72 4.60
N ILE A 203 -6.00 13.47 5.52
CA ILE A 203 -6.64 14.53 6.31
C ILE A 203 -5.77 15.79 6.19
N ASP A 204 -6.34 16.86 5.63
CA ASP A 204 -5.77 18.22 5.64
C ASP A 204 -6.34 18.97 6.85
N ASP A 205 -5.48 19.55 7.70
CA ASP A 205 -5.90 20.34 8.87
C ASP A 205 -6.30 21.79 8.52
N ASN A 206 -6.28 22.16 7.23
CA ASN A 206 -6.58 23.48 6.68
C ASN A 206 -5.69 24.62 7.25
N GLY A 207 -4.55 24.26 7.86
CA GLY A 207 -3.67 25.16 8.61
C GLY A 207 -4.15 25.46 10.03
N THR A 208 -5.00 24.59 10.60
CA THR A 208 -5.71 24.77 11.87
C THR A 208 -5.41 23.68 12.93
N PRO A 209 -4.12 23.41 13.27
CA PRO A 209 -3.77 22.29 14.13
C PRO A 209 -4.59 22.20 15.43
N ASN A 210 -5.26 21.05 15.60
CA ASN A 210 -6.12 20.69 16.74
C ASN A 210 -7.50 21.37 16.79
N ASP A 211 -8.04 21.87 15.67
CA ASP A 211 -9.44 22.34 15.56
C ASP A 211 -10.22 21.48 14.52
N PRO A 212 -10.73 20.29 14.91
CA PRO A 212 -11.36 19.34 13.99
C PRO A 212 -12.81 19.73 13.65
N SER A 213 -12.99 20.99 13.27
CA SER A 213 -14.25 21.58 12.83
C SER A 213 -14.17 22.23 11.45
N ASP A 214 -12.96 22.31 10.86
CA ASP A 214 -12.73 22.58 9.44
C ASP A 214 -11.60 21.74 8.79
N ASP A 215 -11.18 20.63 9.41
CA ASP A 215 -10.36 19.59 8.77
C ASP A 215 -11.08 19.02 7.52
N ILE A 216 -10.33 18.65 6.48
CA ILE A 216 -10.85 18.09 5.23
C ILE A 216 -10.38 16.64 5.10
N LEU A 217 -11.31 15.72 4.84
CA LEU A 217 -11.03 14.29 4.64
C LEU A 217 -11.21 13.92 3.16
N THR A 218 -10.17 13.33 2.57
CA THR A 218 -10.16 12.85 1.18
C THR A 218 -9.95 11.33 1.16
N TYR A 219 -10.72 10.61 0.34
CA TYR A 219 -10.50 9.21 0.01
C TYR A 219 -9.96 9.09 -1.41
N ILE A 220 -9.04 8.16 -1.61
CA ILE A 220 -8.47 7.77 -2.90
C ILE A 220 -8.57 6.24 -2.94
N PRO A 221 -9.20 5.61 -3.95
CA PRO A 221 -9.19 4.14 -4.09
C PRO A 221 -7.76 3.63 -4.36
N ASN A 222 -7.56 2.31 -4.29
CA ASN A 222 -6.39 1.71 -4.93
C ASN A 222 -6.56 1.80 -6.46
N PRO A 223 -5.46 1.83 -7.26
CA PRO A 223 -5.55 1.76 -8.71
C PRO A 223 -6.38 0.56 -9.19
N ASN A 224 -7.21 0.76 -10.22
CA ASN A 224 -8.07 -0.27 -10.82
C ASN A 224 -9.01 -0.98 -9.80
N TYR A 225 -9.44 -0.27 -8.74
CA TYR A 225 -10.38 -0.80 -7.75
C TYR A 225 -11.78 -0.17 -7.84
N ASN A 226 -12.72 -0.92 -8.41
CA ASN A 226 -14.16 -0.67 -8.27
C ASN A 226 -14.85 -1.56 -7.22
N GLY A 227 -15.98 -1.05 -6.70
CA GLY A 227 -16.80 -1.72 -5.69
C GLY A 227 -16.93 -0.97 -4.37
N SER A 228 -17.51 -1.64 -3.36
CA SER A 228 -17.85 -0.99 -2.08
C SER A 228 -16.76 -1.18 -1.00
N ASP A 229 -16.15 -0.08 -0.57
CA ASP A 229 -15.17 -0.01 0.52
C ASP A 229 -15.76 0.70 1.76
N SER A 230 -15.10 0.61 2.92
CA SER A 230 -15.53 1.33 4.12
C SER A 230 -14.40 1.56 5.12
N PHE A 231 -14.41 2.75 5.73
CA PHE A 231 -13.51 3.11 6.82
C PHE A 231 -14.27 3.82 7.95
N THR A 232 -13.58 4.14 9.04
CA THR A 232 -14.14 4.87 10.18
C THR A 232 -13.36 6.14 10.45
N TYR A 233 -14.05 7.22 10.82
CA TYR A 233 -13.42 8.42 11.37
C TYR A 233 -13.82 8.61 12.82
N THR A 234 -12.89 9.17 13.59
CA THR A 234 -13.02 9.42 15.03
C THR A 234 -12.70 10.87 15.32
N VAL A 235 -13.64 11.57 15.94
CA VAL A 235 -13.45 12.94 16.44
C VAL A 235 -13.26 12.87 17.95
N CYS A 236 -12.14 13.37 18.44
CA CYS A 236 -11.85 13.52 19.87
C CYS A 236 -11.83 15.00 20.27
N ASN A 237 -12.17 15.30 21.53
CA ASN A 237 -12.01 16.65 22.10
C ASN A 237 -10.76 16.74 23.00
N ALA A 238 -10.33 17.95 23.34
CA ALA A 238 -9.16 18.22 24.18
C ALA A 238 -9.28 17.75 25.65
N LEU A 239 -10.35 17.05 26.03
CA LEU A 239 -10.49 16.34 27.31
C LEU A 239 -10.29 14.83 27.19
N GLY A 240 -10.23 14.28 25.97
CA GLY A 240 -10.13 12.84 25.70
C GLY A 240 -11.48 12.13 25.62
N ASP A 241 -12.62 12.84 25.56
CA ASP A 241 -13.85 12.24 25.06
C ASP A 241 -13.68 12.03 23.54
N CYS A 242 -14.16 10.92 22.98
CA CYS A 242 -14.14 10.64 21.54
C CYS A 242 -15.46 10.06 21.06
N SER A 243 -15.74 10.24 19.77
CA SER A 243 -16.89 9.71 19.02
C SER A 243 -16.41 9.14 17.69
N THR A 244 -17.05 8.08 17.18
CA THR A 244 -16.65 7.40 15.92
C THR A 244 -17.86 7.13 15.04
N ALA A 245 -17.72 7.30 13.72
CA ALA A 245 -18.70 6.95 12.70
C ALA A 245 -18.04 6.22 11.51
N THR A 246 -18.86 5.58 10.67
CA THR A 246 -18.40 4.83 9.48
C THR A 246 -18.75 5.57 8.20
N VAL A 247 -17.77 5.72 7.30
CA VAL A 247 -18.00 6.08 5.90
C VAL A 247 -18.09 4.79 5.07
N ASN A 248 -19.02 4.77 4.13
CA ASN A 248 -19.15 3.70 3.14
C ASN A 248 -18.91 4.35 1.78
N VAL A 249 -17.94 3.87 1.01
CA VAL A 249 -17.63 4.38 -0.33
C VAL A 249 -18.16 3.36 -1.34
N ASP A 250 -18.83 3.84 -2.38
CA ASP A 250 -19.20 3.05 -3.55
C ASP A 250 -18.30 3.57 -4.69
N VAL A 251 -17.23 2.86 -5.01
CA VAL A 251 -16.34 3.18 -6.12
C VAL A 251 -16.97 2.59 -7.39
N LEU A 252 -17.22 3.45 -8.38
CA LEU A 252 -17.88 3.09 -9.62
C LEU A 252 -16.85 2.72 -10.68
N PRO A 253 -17.11 1.67 -11.48
CA PRO A 253 -16.19 1.32 -12.54
C PRO A 253 -16.13 2.40 -13.63
N ILE A 254 -14.92 2.63 -14.13
CA ILE A 254 -14.69 3.28 -15.43
C ILE A 254 -14.81 2.19 -16.50
N VAL A 255 -14.54 2.49 -17.77
CA VAL A 255 -14.53 1.50 -18.85
C VAL A 255 -13.15 1.58 -19.46
N ASP A 256 -12.41 0.47 -19.45
CA ASP A 256 -11.01 0.46 -19.88
C ASP A 256 -10.91 -0.34 -21.17
N ALA A 257 -10.81 0.42 -22.27
CA ALA A 257 -10.67 -0.08 -23.62
C ALA A 257 -9.18 -0.17 -23.95
N PHE A 258 -8.68 -1.36 -24.27
CA PHE A 258 -7.27 -1.59 -24.61
C PHE A 258 -7.06 -1.73 -26.12
N ASP A 259 -5.82 -1.59 -26.57
CA ASP A 259 -5.51 -1.65 -28.00
C ASP A 259 -5.58 -3.09 -28.52
N ASP A 260 -5.98 -3.21 -29.79
CA ASP A 260 -6.48 -4.42 -30.46
C ASP A 260 -5.61 -4.76 -31.67
N SER A 261 -5.31 -6.04 -31.84
CA SER A 261 -4.40 -6.56 -32.84
C SER A 261 -5.06 -7.65 -33.69
N VAL A 262 -4.99 -7.55 -35.03
CA VAL A 262 -5.51 -8.61 -35.91
C VAL A 262 -4.88 -8.60 -37.31
N VAL A 263 -4.82 -9.78 -37.94
CA VAL A 263 -4.28 -9.96 -39.29
C VAL A 263 -5.29 -10.63 -40.23
N THR A 264 -5.24 -10.32 -41.53
CA THR A 264 -6.08 -11.00 -42.53
C THR A 264 -5.48 -11.01 -43.95
N ASP A 265 -5.92 -11.94 -44.80
CA ASP A 265 -5.49 -12.05 -46.21
C ASP A 265 -6.06 -10.91 -47.10
N GLU A 266 -5.35 -10.53 -48.17
CA GLU A 266 -5.83 -9.60 -49.21
C GLU A 266 -7.29 -9.90 -49.66
N ASN A 267 -8.21 -8.95 -49.44
CA ASN A 267 -9.67 -9.04 -49.68
C ASN A 267 -10.49 -9.99 -48.77
N ILE A 268 -9.94 -10.52 -47.69
CA ILE A 268 -10.68 -11.33 -46.70
C ILE A 268 -11.21 -10.43 -45.56
N PRO A 269 -12.50 -10.49 -45.21
CA PRO A 269 -13.01 -9.88 -43.97
C PRO A 269 -12.58 -10.66 -42.73
N VAL A 270 -12.31 -9.96 -41.64
CA VAL A 270 -12.05 -10.52 -40.31
C VAL A 270 -13.06 -9.97 -39.30
N ASP A 271 -13.48 -10.82 -38.36
CA ASP A 271 -14.31 -10.44 -37.21
C ASP A 271 -13.38 -10.33 -35.99
N ILE A 272 -13.46 -9.23 -35.26
CA ILE A 272 -12.57 -8.82 -34.17
C ILE A 272 -13.38 -8.76 -32.86
N ASP A 273 -12.85 -9.33 -31.78
CA ASP A 273 -13.50 -9.45 -30.47
C ASP A 273 -12.94 -8.41 -29.49
N VAL A 274 -13.18 -7.14 -29.85
CA VAL A 274 -12.63 -5.86 -29.31
C VAL A 274 -13.01 -5.54 -27.86
N LEU A 275 -13.33 -6.57 -27.09
CA LEU A 275 -13.83 -6.53 -25.70
C LEU A 275 -13.29 -7.73 -24.90
N SER A 276 -12.23 -8.38 -25.39
CA SER A 276 -11.69 -9.63 -24.84
C SER A 276 -10.46 -9.42 -23.96
N ASN A 277 -9.76 -8.30 -24.18
CA ASN A 277 -8.76 -7.63 -23.36
C ASN A 277 -9.40 -6.54 -22.44
N ASP A 278 -10.44 -5.84 -22.89
CA ASP A 278 -11.14 -4.77 -22.14
C ASP A 278 -11.56 -5.16 -20.71
N ASN A 279 -11.36 -4.21 -19.79
CA ASN A 279 -11.89 -4.28 -18.42
C ASN A 279 -13.18 -3.44 -18.25
N ASP A 280 -13.98 -3.86 -17.26
CA ASP A 280 -15.25 -3.25 -16.82
C ASP A 280 -16.28 -2.84 -17.90
N VAL A 281 -16.26 -3.53 -19.05
CA VAL A 281 -17.18 -3.38 -20.18
C VAL A 281 -18.66 -3.31 -19.73
N PRO A 282 -19.38 -2.20 -20.01
CA PRO A 282 -20.64 -1.92 -19.36
C PRO A 282 -21.80 -2.70 -19.99
N ASN A 283 -22.62 -3.36 -19.16
CA ASN A 283 -23.83 -4.09 -19.59
C ASN A 283 -24.99 -3.16 -20.04
N THR A 284 -24.75 -1.84 -20.15
CA THR A 284 -25.63 -0.86 -20.82
C THR A 284 -24.80 0.32 -21.29
N GLY A 285 -24.78 0.60 -22.60
CA GLY A 285 -23.84 1.55 -23.17
C GLY A 285 -23.91 1.64 -24.70
N THR A 286 -22.80 1.96 -25.34
CA THR A 286 -22.60 1.87 -26.80
C THR A 286 -21.15 1.58 -27.16
N LEU A 287 -20.91 0.58 -28.03
CA LEU A 287 -19.69 0.51 -28.84
C LEU A 287 -19.82 1.43 -30.07
N THR A 288 -18.75 2.13 -30.42
CA THR A 288 -18.63 2.88 -31.67
C THR A 288 -17.23 2.73 -32.27
N ALA A 289 -17.06 2.99 -33.57
CA ALA A 289 -15.77 2.88 -34.25
C ALA A 289 -15.59 4.02 -35.25
N THR A 290 -14.34 4.41 -35.47
CA THR A 290 -13.94 5.37 -36.51
C THR A 290 -13.96 4.71 -37.90
N ILE A 291 -13.52 5.42 -38.94
CA ILE A 291 -13.49 4.88 -40.31
C ILE A 291 -12.02 4.77 -40.74
N PRO A 292 -11.47 3.55 -40.90
CA PRO A 292 -10.11 3.35 -41.36
C PRO A 292 -9.83 3.95 -42.76
N THR A 293 -8.54 4.03 -43.13
CA THR A 293 -8.12 4.60 -44.41
C THR A 293 -8.25 3.58 -45.54
N ASN A 294 -7.84 2.34 -45.28
CA ASN A 294 -7.69 1.28 -46.27
C ASN A 294 -8.73 0.15 -46.15
N GLY A 295 -9.70 0.23 -45.24
CA GLY A 295 -10.84 -0.70 -45.19
C GLY A 295 -12.22 -0.07 -44.89
N VAL A 296 -13.15 -0.91 -44.40
CA VAL A 296 -14.50 -0.55 -43.96
C VAL A 296 -14.90 -1.40 -42.75
N VAL A 297 -15.28 -0.76 -41.65
CA VAL A 297 -15.76 -1.44 -40.43
C VAL A 297 -17.28 -1.60 -40.40
N VAL A 298 -17.75 -2.66 -39.73
CA VAL A 298 -19.17 -2.93 -39.45
C VAL A 298 -19.30 -3.48 -38.04
N ILE A 299 -19.90 -2.70 -37.13
CA ILE A 299 -20.26 -3.19 -35.79
C ILE A 299 -21.45 -4.15 -35.91
N ASN A 300 -21.35 -5.30 -35.26
CA ASN A 300 -22.36 -6.33 -35.14
C ASN A 300 -23.00 -6.28 -33.75
N ASP A 301 -24.23 -5.75 -33.65
CA ASP A 301 -24.91 -5.49 -32.37
C ASP A 301 -25.44 -6.74 -31.63
N ASN A 302 -25.03 -7.95 -32.05
CA ASN A 302 -25.50 -9.31 -31.74
C ASN A 302 -27.03 -9.56 -31.51
N GLY A 303 -27.88 -8.56 -31.73
CA GLY A 303 -29.29 -8.54 -31.34
C GLY A 303 -29.60 -7.86 -29.99
N THR A 304 -28.63 -7.14 -29.42
CA THR A 304 -28.53 -6.60 -28.05
C THR A 304 -28.42 -5.05 -27.99
N PRO A 305 -29.26 -4.25 -28.70
CA PRO A 305 -29.00 -2.80 -28.81
C PRO A 305 -28.91 -2.05 -27.46
N ASN A 306 -27.89 -1.19 -27.35
CA ASN A 306 -27.50 -0.39 -26.18
C ASN A 306 -26.95 -1.21 -24.99
N ASP A 307 -26.35 -2.38 -25.27
CA ASP A 307 -25.67 -3.26 -24.31
C ASP A 307 -24.41 -3.78 -25.03
N PRO A 308 -23.27 -3.06 -24.93
CA PRO A 308 -22.07 -3.38 -25.71
C PRO A 308 -21.38 -4.67 -25.25
N SER A 309 -21.80 -5.29 -24.14
CA SER A 309 -21.13 -6.47 -23.55
C SER A 309 -21.14 -7.75 -24.39
N ASP A 310 -21.77 -7.73 -25.58
CA ASP A 310 -21.54 -8.73 -26.64
C ASP A 310 -21.50 -8.13 -28.07
N ASP A 311 -21.17 -6.83 -28.24
CA ASP A 311 -20.97 -6.20 -29.56
C ASP A 311 -19.59 -6.58 -30.16
N THR A 312 -19.49 -6.84 -31.47
CA THR A 312 -18.19 -7.14 -32.14
C THR A 312 -17.96 -6.30 -33.40
N ILE A 313 -16.72 -6.22 -33.90
CA ILE A 313 -16.37 -5.43 -35.10
C ILE A 313 -15.92 -6.33 -36.25
N THR A 314 -16.60 -6.28 -37.41
CA THR A 314 -16.07 -6.84 -38.67
C THR A 314 -15.26 -5.77 -39.41
N TYR A 315 -13.98 -6.02 -39.68
CA TYR A 315 -13.17 -5.25 -40.62
C TYR A 315 -13.20 -5.87 -42.03
N ILE A 316 -13.17 -5.02 -43.06
CA ILE A 316 -13.19 -5.42 -44.48
C ILE A 316 -12.13 -4.61 -45.23
N PRO A 317 -11.00 -5.20 -45.66
CA PRO A 317 -10.00 -4.52 -46.47
C PRO A 317 -10.58 -3.95 -47.78
N ASN A 318 -10.05 -2.82 -48.26
CA ASN A 318 -10.29 -2.38 -49.63
C ASN A 318 -9.74 -3.43 -50.61
N ASN A 319 -10.42 -3.56 -51.75
CA ASN A 319 -10.07 -4.57 -52.75
C ASN A 319 -8.64 -4.35 -53.30
N GLY A 320 -7.70 -5.22 -52.96
CA GLY A 320 -6.30 -5.12 -53.37
C GLY A 320 -5.47 -4.15 -52.53
N PHE A 321 -5.83 -3.98 -51.26
CA PHE A 321 -4.95 -3.43 -50.23
C PHE A 321 -4.13 -4.56 -49.58
N VAL A 322 -2.90 -4.22 -49.20
CA VAL A 322 -1.87 -5.02 -48.50
C VAL A 322 -1.09 -4.05 -47.60
N GLY A 323 -0.60 -4.51 -46.46
CA GLY A 323 0.02 -3.68 -45.42
C GLY A 323 -0.97 -3.24 -44.33
N THR A 324 -0.56 -2.30 -43.48
CA THR A 324 -1.23 -1.98 -42.21
C THR A 324 -2.26 -0.84 -42.32
N ASP A 325 -3.39 -0.95 -41.61
CA ASP A 325 -4.46 0.06 -41.53
C ASP A 325 -5.03 0.15 -40.11
N THR A 326 -5.04 1.35 -39.53
CA THR A 326 -5.42 1.58 -38.14
C THR A 326 -6.74 2.36 -38.00
N PHE A 327 -7.51 2.06 -36.96
CA PHE A 327 -8.71 2.82 -36.58
C PHE A 327 -9.07 2.61 -35.11
N THR A 328 -9.48 3.67 -34.41
CA THR A 328 -9.94 3.52 -33.01
C THR A 328 -11.40 3.09 -32.90
N TYR A 329 -11.71 2.38 -31.81
CA TYR A 329 -13.06 2.16 -31.29
C TYR A 329 -13.26 2.92 -29.98
N THR A 330 -14.50 3.06 -29.53
CA THR A 330 -14.86 3.77 -28.29
C THR A 330 -16.03 3.05 -27.65
N VAL A 331 -15.82 2.53 -26.44
CA VAL A 331 -16.88 1.99 -25.58
C VAL A 331 -17.32 3.09 -24.62
N CYS A 332 -18.63 3.26 -24.46
CA CYS A 332 -19.22 4.20 -23.51
C CYS A 332 -20.30 3.54 -22.65
N ASP A 333 -20.41 3.94 -21.38
CA ASP A 333 -21.48 3.56 -20.47
C ASP A 333 -22.80 4.35 -20.73
N SER A 334 -23.80 4.16 -19.86
CA SER A 334 -25.09 4.87 -19.86
C SER A 334 -25.08 6.30 -19.29
N LEU A 335 -24.07 6.68 -18.50
CA LEU A 335 -23.88 8.00 -17.88
C LEU A 335 -23.10 8.94 -18.80
N GLY A 336 -22.13 8.40 -19.55
CA GLY A 336 -21.26 9.10 -20.49
C GLY A 336 -19.76 8.94 -20.19
N ASN A 337 -19.37 7.99 -19.34
CA ASN A 337 -17.98 7.58 -19.16
C ASN A 337 -17.58 6.72 -20.37
N CYS A 338 -16.39 6.93 -20.94
CA CYS A 338 -15.93 6.24 -22.15
C CYS A 338 -14.40 6.13 -22.19
N SER A 339 -13.86 5.00 -22.67
CA SER A 339 -12.47 4.88 -23.14
C SER A 339 -12.43 4.49 -24.62
N THR A 340 -11.23 4.42 -25.22
CA THR A 340 -11.00 4.34 -26.67
C THR A 340 -9.65 3.66 -26.93
N GLY A 341 -9.69 2.39 -27.36
CA GLY A 341 -8.51 1.70 -27.89
C GLY A 341 -8.36 1.88 -29.41
N THR A 342 -7.15 1.64 -29.92
CA THR A 342 -6.81 1.54 -31.33
C THR A 342 -6.90 0.09 -31.80
N ILE A 343 -7.42 -0.14 -33.01
CA ILE A 343 -7.33 -1.43 -33.69
C ILE A 343 -6.33 -1.30 -34.82
N THR A 344 -5.28 -2.11 -34.78
CA THR A 344 -4.26 -2.25 -35.83
C THR A 344 -4.55 -3.49 -36.66
N VAL A 345 -4.71 -3.32 -37.98
CA VAL A 345 -4.98 -4.42 -38.91
C VAL A 345 -3.89 -4.57 -39.96
N VAL A 346 -3.17 -5.69 -39.94
CA VAL A 346 -2.26 -6.09 -41.02
C VAL A 346 -3.05 -6.83 -42.11
N VAL A 347 -2.76 -6.53 -43.38
CA VAL A 347 -3.39 -7.19 -44.53
C VAL A 347 -2.33 -7.89 -45.40
N ASN A 348 -2.21 -9.21 -45.26
CA ASN A 348 -1.13 -9.99 -45.84
C ASN A 348 -1.34 -10.25 -47.35
N PRO A 349 -0.26 -10.35 -48.17
CA PRO A 349 -0.40 -10.56 -49.60
C PRO A 349 -0.91 -11.99 -49.92
N MET A 350 -1.96 -12.09 -50.74
CA MET A 350 -2.66 -13.36 -50.98
C MET A 350 -1.75 -14.46 -51.59
N GLY A 351 -1.45 -15.49 -50.80
CA GLY A 351 -0.75 -16.70 -51.25
C GLY A 351 0.78 -16.63 -51.19
N ILE A 352 1.30 -15.79 -50.30
CA ILE A 352 2.62 -15.94 -49.68
C ILE A 352 2.70 -17.26 -48.87
N THR A 353 3.90 -17.73 -48.52
CA THR A 353 4.15 -18.98 -47.78
C THR A 353 5.33 -18.90 -46.79
N ASN A 354 5.67 -17.68 -46.37
CA ASN A 354 6.66 -17.26 -45.37
C ASN A 354 6.23 -15.83 -45.06
N LEU A 355 5.78 -15.53 -43.85
CA LEU A 355 5.19 -14.24 -43.45
C LEU A 355 6.02 -13.49 -42.39
N ASP A 356 7.11 -14.14 -42.04
CA ASP A 356 8.09 -13.99 -40.97
C ASP A 356 9.28 -14.84 -41.51
N ALA A 357 10.55 -14.42 -41.44
CA ALA A 357 11.64 -15.01 -42.23
C ALA A 357 12.88 -15.46 -41.44
N ASP A 358 13.34 -14.58 -40.56
CA ASP A 358 14.18 -14.74 -39.35
C ASP A 358 13.58 -15.73 -38.33
N ASN A 359 12.24 -15.84 -38.27
CA ASN A 359 11.44 -16.69 -37.35
C ASN A 359 11.30 -16.05 -35.94
N ASP A 360 11.44 -14.73 -35.82
CA ASP A 360 11.40 -13.98 -34.56
C ASP A 360 9.99 -13.96 -33.92
N GLY A 361 8.93 -13.86 -34.72
CA GLY A 361 7.55 -13.76 -34.26
C GLY A 361 6.81 -12.50 -34.69
N ILE A 362 7.52 -11.44 -35.10
CA ILE A 362 6.98 -10.33 -35.90
C ILE A 362 6.58 -10.88 -37.29
N LEU A 363 6.11 -10.04 -38.22
CA LEU A 363 5.66 -10.47 -39.55
C LEU A 363 6.18 -9.49 -40.60
N ASP A 364 6.92 -9.94 -41.65
CA ASP A 364 7.71 -9.16 -42.65
C ASP A 364 7.16 -7.75 -43.00
N SER A 365 5.84 -7.61 -42.95
CA SER A 365 5.03 -6.41 -43.21
C SER A 365 4.91 -5.40 -42.06
N PHE A 366 5.50 -5.62 -40.88
CA PHE A 366 5.61 -4.65 -39.79
C PHE A 366 6.90 -3.83 -39.94
N GLU A 367 8.01 -4.53 -40.13
CA GLU A 367 9.37 -4.01 -40.37
C GLU A 367 9.49 -3.33 -41.75
N ASP A 368 8.54 -3.57 -42.67
CA ASP A 368 8.33 -2.70 -43.83
C ASP A 368 7.78 -1.32 -43.41
N LEU A 369 8.68 -0.45 -42.95
CA LEU A 369 8.46 0.99 -42.77
C LEU A 369 8.03 1.69 -44.09
N ASN A 370 8.04 0.98 -45.24
CA ASN A 370 7.29 1.31 -46.46
C ASN A 370 7.69 2.68 -47.04
N LEU A 371 8.96 3.03 -46.86
CA LEU A 371 9.57 4.31 -47.24
C LEU A 371 9.53 4.58 -48.76
N ASP A 372 9.36 3.51 -49.55
CA ASP A 372 9.19 3.47 -51.00
C ASP A 372 7.70 3.63 -51.42
N GLY A 373 6.79 3.02 -50.65
CA GLY A 373 5.34 3.13 -50.81
C GLY A 373 4.67 2.03 -51.63
N ASP A 374 5.23 0.81 -51.70
CA ASP A 374 4.59 -0.34 -52.39
C ASP A 374 4.20 -1.57 -51.53
N ASN A 375 4.49 -1.59 -50.21
CA ASN A 375 4.03 -2.61 -49.24
C ASN A 375 4.50 -4.05 -49.62
N ASP A 376 5.80 -4.20 -49.86
CA ASP A 376 6.49 -5.44 -50.24
C ASP A 376 7.92 -5.36 -49.64
N PRO A 377 8.14 -5.86 -48.40
CA PRO A 377 9.42 -5.77 -47.67
C PRO A 377 10.61 -6.22 -48.52
N SER A 378 10.41 -7.23 -49.38
CA SER A 378 11.45 -7.75 -50.27
C SER A 378 11.96 -6.75 -51.34
N THR A 379 11.39 -5.56 -51.45
CA THR A 379 11.73 -4.54 -52.46
C THR A 379 12.13 -3.18 -51.90
N ASN A 380 13.44 -3.01 -51.73
CA ASN A 380 14.06 -1.86 -51.04
C ASN A 380 13.68 -1.88 -49.55
N PRO A 381 14.01 -2.98 -48.83
CA PRO A 381 13.68 -3.11 -47.42
C PRO A 381 14.26 -1.98 -46.58
N THR A 382 13.76 -1.91 -45.35
CA THR A 382 14.42 -1.26 -44.23
C THR A 382 15.78 -1.96 -43.94
N ASP A 383 16.64 -1.25 -43.23
CA ASP A 383 18.10 -1.46 -43.03
C ASP A 383 18.43 -0.41 -41.96
N SER A 384 17.85 -0.61 -40.76
CA SER A 384 17.64 0.44 -39.74
C SER A 384 18.93 0.87 -39.05
N ASP A 385 19.67 -0.07 -38.46
CA ASP A 385 21.03 0.11 -37.94
C ASP A 385 22.05 0.54 -39.04
N GLY A 386 21.90 -0.03 -40.24
CA GLY A 386 22.75 0.14 -41.41
C GLY A 386 23.94 -0.82 -41.54
N ASP A 387 23.95 -1.98 -40.88
CA ASP A 387 24.94 -3.07 -41.08
C ASP A 387 24.92 -3.58 -42.53
N GLY A 388 23.73 -3.85 -43.06
CA GLY A 388 23.48 -4.43 -44.38
C GLY A 388 22.85 -5.83 -44.41
N PHE A 389 22.30 -6.33 -43.30
CA PHE A 389 21.09 -7.14 -43.25
C PHE A 389 19.86 -6.29 -43.67
N ALA A 390 18.70 -6.50 -43.08
CA ALA A 390 17.45 -5.81 -43.36
C ALA A 390 16.39 -6.35 -42.40
N ASP A 391 15.72 -5.47 -41.67
CA ASP A 391 14.88 -5.72 -40.48
C ASP A 391 14.08 -7.05 -40.56
N TYR A 392 13.30 -7.29 -41.62
CA TYR A 392 12.57 -8.56 -41.92
C TYR A 392 13.43 -9.83 -42.20
N MET A 393 14.69 -9.81 -41.83
CA MET A 393 15.70 -10.86 -41.93
C MET A 393 16.79 -10.69 -40.85
N ASP A 394 16.54 -9.82 -39.88
CA ASP A 394 17.38 -9.54 -38.72
C ASP A 394 16.78 -10.19 -37.46
N ILE A 395 17.45 -10.06 -36.32
CA ILE A 395 16.89 -10.37 -35.00
C ILE A 395 17.34 -9.37 -33.92
N ASP A 396 18.01 -8.27 -34.31
CA ASP A 396 18.62 -7.22 -33.47
C ASP A 396 18.65 -5.92 -34.32
N SER A 397 17.45 -5.40 -34.64
CA SER A 397 17.17 -4.53 -35.81
C SER A 397 17.76 -3.10 -35.75
N ASP A 398 18.06 -2.58 -34.56
CA ASP A 398 18.82 -1.33 -34.34
C ASP A 398 20.25 -1.57 -33.80
N ASN A 399 20.54 -2.81 -33.39
CA ASN A 399 21.83 -3.32 -32.92
C ASN A 399 22.23 -2.90 -31.49
N ASP A 400 21.23 -2.82 -30.59
CA ASP A 400 21.42 -2.58 -29.16
C ASP A 400 22.01 -3.80 -28.43
N GLY A 401 21.54 -5.03 -28.73
CA GLY A 401 21.96 -6.29 -28.10
C GLY A 401 20.84 -7.14 -27.46
N ILE A 402 19.60 -6.64 -27.44
CA ILE A 402 18.36 -7.35 -27.14
C ILE A 402 17.79 -7.89 -28.46
N PRO A 403 17.13 -9.06 -28.49
CA PRO A 403 16.52 -9.55 -29.73
C PRO A 403 15.08 -9.06 -29.95
N ASP A 404 14.72 -8.70 -31.19
CA ASP A 404 13.41 -8.16 -31.61
C ASP A 404 12.20 -8.90 -30.99
N ASN A 405 12.30 -10.23 -30.85
CA ASN A 405 11.32 -11.11 -30.21
C ASN A 405 10.97 -10.73 -28.75
N VAL A 406 11.96 -10.24 -28.01
CA VAL A 406 11.91 -9.88 -26.58
C VAL A 406 11.31 -8.48 -26.42
N GLU A 407 11.70 -7.53 -27.25
CA GLU A 407 11.23 -6.14 -27.19
C GLU A 407 9.80 -5.99 -27.71
N ALA A 408 9.44 -6.74 -28.77
CA ALA A 408 8.08 -6.79 -29.29
C ALA A 408 7.03 -7.39 -28.31
N GLN A 409 7.41 -7.63 -27.05
CA GLN A 409 6.58 -8.12 -25.96
C GLN A 409 6.92 -7.43 -24.63
N THR A 410 5.90 -7.01 -23.87
CA THR A 410 6.06 -6.48 -22.49
C THR A 410 6.74 -7.50 -21.58
N THR A 411 7.64 -7.10 -20.68
CA THR A 411 8.48 -8.02 -19.89
C THR A 411 7.66 -9.04 -19.07
N SER A 412 6.66 -8.59 -18.31
CA SER A 412 5.77 -9.50 -17.55
C SER A 412 4.85 -10.38 -18.41
N GLY A 413 4.67 -10.02 -19.68
CA GLY A 413 3.80 -10.71 -20.65
C GLY A 413 4.51 -11.71 -21.56
N TYR A 414 5.85 -11.69 -21.60
CA TYR A 414 6.68 -12.39 -22.58
C TYR A 414 6.36 -13.88 -22.78
N ILE A 415 6.33 -14.30 -24.06
CA ILE A 415 6.11 -15.67 -24.51
C ILE A 415 7.33 -16.13 -25.33
N PRO A 416 8.17 -17.06 -24.81
CA PRO A 416 9.29 -17.60 -25.58
C PRO A 416 8.82 -18.50 -26.74
N PRO A 417 9.58 -18.55 -27.85
CA PRO A 417 9.23 -19.31 -29.04
C PRO A 417 9.17 -20.82 -28.76
N SER A 418 8.22 -21.53 -29.38
CA SER A 418 8.01 -22.96 -29.08
C SER A 418 8.86 -23.92 -29.94
N GLY A 419 9.50 -23.41 -30.99
CA GLY A 419 10.29 -24.18 -31.97
C GLY A 419 9.43 -25.08 -32.86
N LEU A 420 8.19 -24.67 -33.12
CA LEU A 420 7.15 -25.43 -33.81
C LEU A 420 6.33 -24.54 -34.75
N ASP A 421 6.73 -24.42 -36.02
CA ASP A 421 5.82 -24.05 -37.10
C ASP A 421 5.08 -25.32 -37.61
N ALA A 422 3.78 -25.46 -37.30
CA ALA A 422 2.95 -26.57 -37.79
C ALA A 422 2.36 -26.37 -39.19
N ASN A 423 2.37 -25.15 -39.74
CA ASN A 423 1.57 -24.72 -40.88
C ASN A 423 2.43 -24.43 -42.15
N ASN A 424 3.69 -24.06 -41.92
CA ASN A 424 4.82 -23.80 -42.80
C ASN A 424 4.73 -22.42 -43.46
N ASN A 425 4.69 -21.40 -42.58
CA ASN A 425 4.60 -19.97 -42.83
C ASN A 425 5.70 -19.12 -42.14
N GLY A 426 6.66 -19.72 -41.44
CA GLY A 426 7.68 -19.00 -40.66
C GLY A 426 7.26 -18.96 -39.20
N LEU A 427 6.24 -18.14 -38.93
CA LEU A 427 5.64 -17.90 -37.62
C LEU A 427 5.43 -19.15 -36.76
N ASP A 428 5.93 -19.07 -35.52
CA ASP A 428 5.85 -20.14 -34.53
C ASP A 428 4.41 -20.35 -33.99
N ASP A 429 4.03 -21.62 -33.71
CA ASP A 429 2.75 -22.00 -33.10
C ASP A 429 2.47 -21.25 -31.77
N ALA A 430 3.49 -20.65 -31.11
CA ALA A 430 3.35 -19.78 -29.94
C ALA A 430 2.56 -18.49 -30.22
N TYR A 431 2.75 -17.90 -31.39
CA TYR A 431 2.20 -16.59 -31.80
C TYR A 431 0.97 -16.71 -32.74
N GLU A 432 0.40 -17.92 -32.85
CA GLU A 432 -0.74 -18.24 -33.74
C GLU A 432 -2.07 -18.56 -33.00
N ASP A 433 -2.87 -17.57 -32.56
CA ASP A 433 -4.30 -17.85 -32.31
C ASP A 433 -5.11 -17.76 -33.61
N ASN A 434 -5.33 -18.94 -34.22
CA ASN A 434 -6.05 -19.19 -35.48
C ASN A 434 -5.28 -18.92 -36.80
N GLY A 435 -4.03 -18.46 -36.70
CA GLY A 435 -3.02 -18.54 -37.76
C GLY A 435 -2.73 -17.24 -38.51
N ASN A 436 -1.43 -16.93 -38.66
CA ASN A 436 -0.87 -15.69 -39.19
C ASN A 436 -1.11 -14.41 -38.35
N VAL A 437 -1.18 -14.48 -37.01
CA VAL A 437 -1.40 -13.26 -36.19
C VAL A 437 -0.08 -12.52 -35.92
N GLY A 438 0.93 -13.22 -35.40
CA GLY A 438 2.22 -12.60 -35.06
C GLY A 438 2.21 -11.88 -33.72
N LEU A 439 3.39 -11.48 -33.31
CA LEU A 439 3.61 -10.42 -32.33
C LEU A 439 3.12 -9.09 -32.90
N PHE A 440 2.77 -8.18 -32.01
CA PHE A 440 2.48 -6.78 -32.32
C PHE A 440 3.42 -6.00 -31.42
N PRO A 441 4.51 -5.43 -31.98
CA PRO A 441 5.52 -4.75 -31.18
C PRO A 441 4.95 -3.71 -30.21
N VAL A 442 5.60 -3.62 -29.06
CA VAL A 442 5.34 -2.61 -28.04
C VAL A 442 5.88 -1.25 -28.51
N ASP A 443 5.41 -0.16 -27.91
CA ASP A 443 5.72 1.25 -28.18
C ASP A 443 5.65 1.89 -26.79
N THR A 444 6.72 1.71 -26.01
CA THR A 444 6.72 1.87 -24.53
C THR A 444 6.53 3.32 -24.08
N ASP A 445 7.26 4.29 -24.62
CA ASP A 445 7.03 5.73 -24.34
C ASP A 445 5.80 6.32 -25.07
N GLY A 446 5.47 5.78 -26.25
CA GLY A 446 4.38 6.25 -27.11
C GLY A 446 4.75 7.27 -28.20
N ASP A 447 6.02 7.41 -28.61
CA ASP A 447 6.49 8.24 -29.75
C ASP A 447 5.82 7.82 -31.07
N SER A 448 5.46 6.53 -31.19
CA SER A 448 5.17 5.80 -32.44
C SER A 448 6.41 5.26 -33.18
N LEU A 449 7.48 4.97 -32.43
CA LEU A 449 8.56 4.06 -32.79
C LEU A 449 8.43 2.82 -31.87
N PRO A 450 8.36 1.58 -32.38
CA PRO A 450 8.21 0.41 -31.52
C PRO A 450 9.55 0.00 -30.91
N ASP A 451 9.53 -0.59 -29.71
CA ASP A 451 10.71 -0.89 -28.87
C ASP A 451 11.92 -1.43 -29.68
N TYR A 452 11.74 -2.49 -30.49
CA TYR A 452 12.79 -3.14 -31.35
C TYR A 452 13.43 -2.26 -32.45
N LEU A 453 13.21 -0.95 -32.42
CA LEU A 453 13.75 0.04 -33.37
C LEU A 453 14.11 1.37 -32.68
N ASP A 454 14.09 1.49 -31.34
CA ASP A 454 14.44 2.72 -30.61
C ASP A 454 15.69 2.54 -29.73
N ASP A 455 16.60 3.51 -29.76
CA ASP A 455 17.87 3.46 -29.00
C ASP A 455 17.65 3.63 -27.45
N ASP A 456 16.42 3.88 -27.00
CA ASP A 456 16.03 4.57 -25.74
C ASP A 456 14.51 4.32 -25.44
N SER A 457 14.09 3.05 -25.20
CA SER A 457 12.69 2.56 -25.29
C SER A 457 11.65 3.27 -24.40
N ASP A 458 12.03 3.79 -23.24
CA ASP A 458 11.17 4.60 -22.36
C ASP A 458 11.45 6.12 -22.44
N ASN A 459 12.48 6.50 -23.20
CA ASN A 459 12.98 7.85 -23.44
C ASN A 459 13.57 8.56 -22.19
N ASP A 460 14.07 7.82 -21.20
CA ASP A 460 14.70 8.38 -20.00
C ASP A 460 16.06 9.07 -20.25
N ASN A 461 16.71 8.80 -21.39
CA ASN A 461 18.03 9.27 -21.85
C ASN A 461 19.28 8.51 -21.32
N ILE A 462 19.13 7.26 -20.85
CA ILE A 462 20.20 6.26 -20.89
C ILE A 462 20.23 5.61 -22.29
N LEU A 463 20.27 4.29 -22.45
CA LEU A 463 20.23 3.55 -23.74
C LEU A 463 20.05 2.06 -23.43
N ASP A 464 19.10 1.38 -24.06
CA ASP A 464 18.74 -0.04 -23.83
C ASP A 464 19.97 -0.98 -23.80
N ALA A 465 20.93 -0.73 -24.70
CA ALA A 465 22.24 -1.43 -24.81
C ALA A 465 23.16 -1.28 -23.57
N ILE A 466 22.75 -0.49 -22.58
CA ILE A 466 23.36 -0.30 -21.26
C ILE A 466 22.49 -0.99 -20.22
N GLU A 467 21.23 -0.57 -20.06
CA GLU A 467 20.27 -1.14 -19.09
C GLU A 467 20.14 -2.66 -19.19
N ALA A 468 19.91 -3.21 -20.39
CA ALA A 468 19.71 -4.64 -20.58
C ALA A 468 20.97 -5.49 -20.26
N HIS A 469 22.11 -4.85 -19.98
CA HIS A 469 23.41 -5.48 -19.93
C HIS A 469 24.34 -5.07 -18.76
N ASP A 470 23.90 -4.20 -17.82
CA ASP A 470 24.70 -3.83 -16.63
C ASP A 470 24.40 -4.72 -15.40
N HIS A 471 24.71 -6.02 -15.50
CA HIS A 471 24.47 -6.96 -14.40
C HIS A 471 25.36 -6.78 -13.14
N ASP A 472 26.23 -5.75 -13.04
CA ASP A 472 26.88 -5.37 -11.77
C ASP A 472 26.73 -3.91 -11.30
N HIS A 473 25.87 -3.15 -12.00
CA HIS A 473 25.33 -1.83 -11.67
C HIS A 473 26.46 -0.78 -11.49
N ASP A 474 27.40 -0.75 -12.44
CA ASP A 474 28.60 0.13 -12.52
C ASP A 474 28.35 1.36 -13.43
N GLY A 475 27.18 1.42 -14.08
CA GLY A 475 26.77 2.33 -15.14
C GLY A 475 27.40 2.00 -16.50
N ILE A 476 27.77 0.73 -16.71
CA ILE A 476 28.51 0.27 -17.90
C ILE A 476 28.19 -1.19 -18.22
N ALA A 477 27.52 -1.43 -19.37
CA ALA A 477 27.30 -2.75 -19.94
C ALA A 477 28.51 -3.72 -19.81
N ASP A 478 28.27 -4.93 -19.30
CA ASP A 478 29.30 -5.98 -19.11
C ASP A 478 29.68 -6.67 -20.47
N VAL A 479 28.84 -6.50 -21.49
CA VAL A 479 29.02 -6.92 -22.89
C VAL A 479 29.64 -5.81 -23.76
N LEU A 480 29.87 -6.07 -25.06
CA LEU A 480 30.34 -5.04 -26.01
C LEU A 480 30.20 -5.47 -27.48
N PHE A 481 29.40 -4.76 -28.27
CA PHE A 481 29.35 -4.85 -29.74
C PHE A 481 30.74 -4.95 -30.39
N THR A 482 30.96 -5.97 -31.23
CA THR A 482 32.28 -6.31 -31.80
C THR A 482 32.42 -6.01 -33.30
N GLY A 483 31.31 -5.87 -34.03
CA GLY A 483 31.25 -5.75 -35.49
C GLY A 483 31.61 -7.06 -36.19
N SER A 484 31.01 -8.17 -35.75
CA SER A 484 31.24 -9.54 -36.20
C SER A 484 29.98 -10.36 -35.95
N ASP A 485 29.39 -10.90 -37.02
CA ASP A 485 28.40 -11.99 -36.98
C ASP A 485 29.06 -13.29 -37.53
N LYS A 486 28.51 -14.47 -37.18
CA LYS A 486 28.95 -15.78 -37.72
C LYS A 486 27.87 -16.57 -38.47
N ASP A 487 26.59 -16.27 -38.28
CA ASP A 487 25.46 -17.12 -38.60
C ASP A 487 24.59 -16.54 -39.72
N ASN A 488 24.51 -15.22 -39.72
CA ASN A 488 23.91 -14.31 -40.67
C ASN A 488 22.39 -14.26 -40.47
N ASP A 489 22.05 -14.05 -39.20
CA ASP A 489 20.78 -13.81 -38.51
C ASP A 489 20.67 -12.35 -38.04
N GLY A 490 21.74 -11.71 -37.54
CA GLY A 490 21.75 -10.27 -37.23
C GLY A 490 22.69 -9.91 -36.08
N LEU A 491 22.24 -10.30 -34.87
CA LEU A 491 22.90 -10.18 -33.56
C LEU A 491 24.44 -10.38 -33.58
N ASP A 492 25.16 -9.49 -32.89
CA ASP A 492 26.64 -9.52 -32.85
C ASP A 492 27.24 -10.63 -31.96
N ASP A 493 28.39 -11.17 -32.37
CA ASP A 493 29.31 -12.07 -31.63
C ASP A 493 29.61 -11.63 -30.16
N GLY A 494 29.32 -10.38 -29.80
CA GLY A 494 29.52 -9.75 -28.50
C GLY A 494 28.37 -9.88 -27.51
N TYR A 495 27.14 -10.04 -28.01
CA TYR A 495 25.93 -10.27 -27.22
C TYR A 495 25.69 -11.78 -27.05
N GLU A 496 25.77 -12.53 -28.16
CA GLU A 496 25.55 -13.99 -28.23
C GLU A 496 26.07 -14.80 -27.01
N GLY A 497 25.14 -15.43 -26.29
CA GLY A 497 25.33 -16.00 -24.96
C GLY A 497 26.07 -17.34 -24.90
N GLY A 498 25.34 -18.45 -24.77
CA GLY A 498 25.90 -19.77 -24.49
C GLY A 498 26.51 -20.47 -25.70
N THR A 499 26.01 -20.15 -26.91
CA THR A 499 26.59 -20.60 -28.16
C THR A 499 27.42 -19.51 -28.84
N THR A 500 27.16 -19.18 -30.12
CA THR A 500 27.94 -18.39 -31.09
C THR A 500 27.68 -18.86 -32.55
N ILE A 501 26.84 -19.90 -32.72
CA ILE A 501 26.35 -20.52 -33.98
C ILE A 501 25.14 -21.44 -33.69
N ASP A 502 23.89 -20.95 -33.79
CA ASP A 502 22.69 -21.81 -33.77
C ASP A 502 21.47 -21.35 -34.62
N ILE A 503 20.35 -20.94 -34.00
CA ILE A 503 19.03 -20.51 -34.55
C ILE A 503 18.05 -20.02 -33.43
N ASP A 504 18.48 -19.70 -32.19
CA ASP A 504 17.57 -19.22 -31.14
C ASP A 504 17.33 -17.70 -31.30
N VAL A 505 16.15 -17.34 -31.81
CA VAL A 505 15.72 -15.95 -32.13
C VAL A 505 15.51 -15.03 -30.91
N ASN A 506 15.90 -15.50 -29.72
CA ASN A 506 15.84 -14.80 -28.45
C ASN A 506 17.11 -15.02 -27.59
N ASP A 507 18.23 -15.45 -28.19
CA ASP A 507 19.56 -15.72 -27.56
C ASP A 507 19.54 -16.20 -26.10
N GLU A 508 18.84 -17.30 -25.84
CA GLU A 508 18.68 -17.91 -24.51
C GLU A 508 17.97 -17.02 -23.44
N ILE A 509 17.44 -15.83 -23.81
CA ILE A 509 16.55 -14.94 -23.03
C ILE A 509 15.12 -15.54 -23.05
N ASP A 510 14.96 -16.66 -22.34
CA ASP A 510 13.70 -17.41 -22.20
C ASP A 510 12.72 -16.76 -21.18
N ASP A 511 13.19 -15.80 -20.38
CA ASP A 511 12.56 -15.28 -19.15
C ASP A 511 13.11 -13.86 -18.82
N PRO A 512 12.75 -12.80 -19.57
CA PRO A 512 13.43 -11.48 -19.55
C PRO A 512 13.60 -10.88 -18.15
N ILE A 513 12.51 -10.85 -17.36
CA ILE A 513 12.44 -10.44 -15.93
C ILE A 513 13.35 -11.25 -14.97
N ASN A 514 14.04 -12.28 -15.47
CA ASN A 514 15.04 -13.07 -14.73
C ASN A 514 16.37 -13.21 -15.50
N ASN A 515 16.55 -12.54 -16.64
CA ASN A 515 17.66 -12.71 -17.58
C ASN A 515 18.36 -11.38 -17.91
N LEU A 516 17.58 -10.33 -18.16
CA LEU A 516 18.02 -8.94 -18.20
C LEU A 516 18.03 -8.36 -16.75
N PRO A 517 18.60 -7.17 -16.54
CA PRO A 517 18.39 -6.41 -15.31
C PRO A 517 16.91 -6.07 -15.04
N ASN A 518 16.64 -5.91 -13.75
CA ASN A 518 15.39 -5.47 -13.11
C ASN A 518 15.86 -5.07 -11.69
N THR A 519 16.06 -3.78 -11.46
CA THR A 519 16.81 -3.25 -10.30
C THR A 519 15.97 -3.19 -9.03
N ASP A 520 14.69 -2.81 -9.10
CA ASP A 520 13.77 -2.74 -7.96
C ASP A 520 13.14 -4.11 -7.54
N SER A 521 13.02 -5.06 -8.48
CA SER A 521 12.26 -6.35 -8.40
C SER A 521 10.74 -6.33 -8.69
N ASP A 522 10.24 -5.54 -9.65
CA ASP A 522 8.81 -5.41 -10.03
C ASP A 522 8.26 -6.49 -11.02
N LEU A 523 7.88 -6.11 -12.25
CA LEU A 523 7.22 -6.75 -13.37
C LEU A 523 7.77 -6.29 -14.73
N GLU A 524 8.51 -5.17 -14.83
CA GLU A 524 9.17 -4.72 -16.07
C GLU A 524 10.68 -5.09 -16.07
N SER A 525 11.55 -4.34 -16.72
CA SER A 525 13.01 -4.53 -16.76
C SER A 525 13.66 -3.20 -17.10
N ASP A 526 14.85 -2.92 -16.56
CA ASP A 526 15.50 -1.59 -16.51
C ASP A 526 15.35 -0.77 -17.82
N TYR A 527 15.60 -1.37 -18.99
CA TYR A 527 15.49 -0.72 -20.31
C TYR A 527 14.09 -0.23 -20.72
N ARG A 528 13.08 -0.46 -19.88
CA ARG A 528 11.68 -0.01 -20.05
C ARG A 528 11.08 0.54 -18.76
N ASP A 529 11.88 0.78 -17.71
CA ASP A 529 11.38 1.35 -16.46
C ASP A 529 12.01 2.70 -16.12
N SER A 530 11.25 3.75 -16.44
CA SER A 530 11.60 5.15 -16.24
C SER A 530 11.87 5.58 -14.79
N ASP A 531 11.66 4.71 -13.79
CA ASP A 531 11.99 4.91 -12.36
C ASP A 531 12.68 3.65 -11.78
N ASP A 532 13.51 2.98 -12.59
CA ASP A 532 14.52 1.91 -12.40
C ASP A 532 14.77 1.31 -10.97
N ASP A 533 14.80 2.14 -9.92
CA ASP A 533 15.05 1.75 -8.52
C ASP A 533 13.87 1.95 -7.53
N ASP A 534 12.72 2.44 -7.99
CA ASP A 534 11.48 2.79 -7.26
C ASP A 534 11.69 3.77 -6.07
N ASP A 535 12.68 4.68 -6.13
CA ASP A 535 12.82 5.83 -5.21
C ASP A 535 11.64 6.81 -5.33
N GLY A 536 11.10 6.97 -6.55
CA GLY A 536 10.10 7.98 -6.89
C GLY A 536 10.69 9.24 -7.53
N ILE A 537 11.82 9.12 -8.23
CA ILE A 537 12.50 10.19 -9.00
C ILE A 537 12.98 9.60 -10.33
N GLU A 538 12.03 9.54 -11.26
CA GLU A 538 12.20 9.11 -12.66
C GLU A 538 13.60 9.45 -13.23
N THR A 539 14.33 8.46 -13.74
CA THR A 539 15.77 8.48 -14.06
C THR A 539 16.19 9.70 -14.89
N ILE A 540 15.33 10.16 -15.80
CA ILE A 540 15.54 11.38 -16.60
C ILE A 540 15.86 12.65 -15.77
N ASP A 541 15.33 12.79 -14.54
CA ASP A 541 15.57 13.93 -13.64
C ASP A 541 16.79 13.72 -12.71
N GLU A 542 17.44 12.53 -12.74
CA GLU A 542 18.60 12.13 -11.92
C GLU A 542 19.98 12.61 -12.44
N ASP A 543 20.05 13.29 -13.59
CA ASP A 543 21.25 14.07 -13.99
C ASP A 543 21.40 15.33 -13.09
N LEU A 544 21.78 15.09 -11.83
CA LEU A 544 21.95 16.10 -10.78
C LEU A 544 22.90 17.25 -11.19
N ASN A 545 23.79 17.00 -12.15
CA ASN A 545 24.82 17.94 -12.60
C ASN A 545 24.45 18.69 -13.89
N GLY A 546 23.60 18.10 -14.73
CA GLY A 546 23.11 18.65 -15.99
C GLY A 546 24.11 18.54 -17.14
N ASP A 547 24.86 17.44 -17.24
CA ASP A 547 25.79 17.19 -18.35
C ASP A 547 25.61 15.90 -19.17
N GLY A 548 24.57 15.11 -18.90
CA GLY A 548 24.11 13.95 -19.70
C GLY A 548 25.08 12.77 -19.59
N ASN A 549 25.33 12.31 -18.36
CA ASN A 549 26.29 11.27 -18.03
C ASN A 549 25.96 10.65 -16.64
N TYR A 550 24.77 10.08 -16.51
CA TYR A 550 24.19 9.52 -15.27
C TYR A 550 25.17 8.62 -14.49
N VAL A 551 25.89 7.75 -15.20
CA VAL A 551 27.08 6.94 -14.81
C VAL A 551 28.16 7.62 -13.93
N ASN A 552 28.17 8.96 -13.78
CA ASN A 552 29.13 9.67 -12.89
C ASN A 552 28.51 10.47 -11.74
N ASP A 553 27.19 10.53 -11.66
CA ASP A 553 26.47 11.12 -10.54
C ASP A 553 26.23 9.99 -9.53
N ASP A 554 27.23 9.82 -8.66
CA ASP A 554 27.31 8.86 -7.54
C ASP A 554 27.19 9.69 -6.25
N SER A 555 26.01 9.68 -5.63
CA SER A 555 25.67 10.58 -4.51
C SER A 555 26.20 10.11 -3.15
N ASN A 556 26.17 8.80 -2.87
CA ASN A 556 26.61 8.24 -1.59
C ASN A 556 28.13 7.96 -1.56
N GLY A 557 28.78 7.77 -2.72
CA GLY A 557 30.21 7.52 -2.89
C GLY A 557 30.61 6.04 -2.86
N ASP A 558 29.67 5.12 -3.12
CA ASP A 558 29.82 3.68 -2.99
C ASP A 558 30.35 3.01 -4.29
N GLY A 559 29.76 3.36 -5.44
CA GLY A 559 30.13 2.82 -6.75
C GLY A 559 28.97 2.69 -7.75
N ILE A 560 27.73 2.61 -7.26
CA ILE A 560 26.52 2.54 -8.09
C ILE A 560 26.13 3.95 -8.60
N PRO A 561 25.65 4.11 -9.85
CA PRO A 561 25.04 5.37 -10.33
C PRO A 561 23.76 5.72 -9.58
N ASN A 562 23.43 7.01 -9.49
CA ASN A 562 22.24 7.53 -8.82
C ASN A 562 20.95 6.75 -9.14
N TYR A 563 20.69 6.51 -10.43
CA TYR A 563 19.46 5.88 -10.93
C TYR A 563 19.33 4.36 -10.67
N LEU A 564 20.39 3.71 -10.19
CA LEU A 564 20.39 2.28 -9.84
C LEU A 564 20.53 2.07 -8.31
N ASP A 565 20.37 3.13 -7.51
CA ASP A 565 20.81 3.23 -6.10
C ASP A 565 19.67 3.60 -5.15
N SER A 566 18.67 2.71 -5.00
CA SER A 566 17.54 2.85 -4.04
C SER A 566 17.93 3.03 -2.56
N ASP A 567 19.22 3.01 -2.23
CA ASP A 567 19.81 3.47 -0.96
C ASP A 567 19.84 5.00 -0.85
N LEU A 568 19.87 5.75 -1.96
CA LEU A 568 20.02 7.20 -2.25
C LEU A 568 20.18 8.22 -1.09
N GLY A 569 20.96 7.84 -0.08
CA GLY A 569 21.13 8.61 1.15
C GLY A 569 20.04 8.41 2.21
N GLU A 570 19.55 7.17 2.40
CA GLU A 570 18.79 6.65 3.56
C GLU A 570 19.39 7.24 4.85
N THR A 571 18.74 8.27 5.37
CA THR A 571 19.44 9.23 6.23
C THR A 571 19.74 8.64 7.60
N GLU A 572 20.98 8.16 7.85
CA GLU A 572 21.45 7.46 9.08
C GLU A 572 20.53 7.71 10.28
N GLU A 573 19.60 6.78 10.60
CA GLU A 573 18.58 6.96 11.65
C GLU A 573 19.21 7.58 12.92
N GLU A 574 18.82 8.80 13.29
CA GLU A 574 19.38 9.49 14.47
C GLU A 574 19.11 8.61 15.71
N ILE A 575 20.16 7.97 16.25
CA ILE A 575 20.09 6.95 17.32
C ILE A 575 19.21 7.40 18.52
N GLU A 576 17.91 7.09 18.48
CA GLU A 576 16.99 7.47 19.54
C GLU A 576 17.05 6.46 20.68
N VAL A 577 17.52 6.94 21.84
CA VAL A 577 17.47 6.18 23.09
C VAL A 577 16.15 6.45 23.80
N PHE A 578 15.21 5.49 23.71
CA PHE A 578 13.91 5.57 24.37
C PHE A 578 14.09 5.75 25.88
N ASN A 579 13.76 6.96 26.37
CA ASN A 579 14.11 7.38 27.73
C ASN A 579 13.22 6.79 28.85
N VAL A 580 12.39 5.79 28.52
CA VAL A 580 11.48 5.08 29.44
C VAL A 580 11.78 3.59 29.40
N LEU A 581 11.71 2.94 30.57
CA LEU A 581 11.89 1.49 30.73
C LEU A 581 10.83 0.96 31.69
N THR A 582 10.05 -0.05 31.30
CA THR A 582 8.95 -0.65 32.06
C THR A 582 9.10 -2.17 32.20
N PRO A 583 10.05 -2.69 33.03
CA PRO A 583 10.27 -4.12 33.15
C PRO A 583 9.17 -4.79 34.00
N ASN A 584 8.08 -5.17 33.35
CA ASN A 584 6.84 -5.70 33.92
C ASN A 584 6.41 -7.06 33.33
N GLY A 585 6.90 -7.44 32.14
CA GLY A 585 6.57 -8.67 31.42
C GLY A 585 5.44 -8.57 30.39
N ASP A 586 5.02 -7.38 29.95
CA ASP A 586 4.02 -7.20 28.88
C ASP A 586 4.63 -7.16 27.45
N GLY A 587 5.96 -7.06 27.33
CA GLY A 587 6.68 -6.97 26.06
C GLY A 587 6.96 -5.55 25.55
N ILE A 588 6.40 -4.51 26.18
CA ILE A 588 6.49 -3.11 25.73
C ILE A 588 7.46 -2.34 26.62
N HIS A 589 8.61 -1.94 26.06
CA HIS A 589 9.73 -1.32 26.77
C HIS A 589 10.20 -2.09 28.03
N ASP A 590 9.99 -3.41 28.06
CA ASP A 590 10.54 -4.34 29.09
C ASP A 590 12.09 -4.27 29.15
N VAL A 591 12.70 -3.94 28.00
CA VAL A 591 14.11 -3.65 27.79
C VAL A 591 14.29 -2.23 27.23
N LEU A 592 15.47 -1.65 27.43
CA LEU A 592 15.79 -0.31 26.89
C LEU A 592 15.93 -0.41 25.37
N ALA A 593 14.94 0.09 24.64
CA ALA A 593 15.00 0.22 23.19
C ALA A 593 15.93 1.37 22.79
N ILE A 594 16.67 1.16 21.71
CA ILE A 594 17.50 2.17 21.04
C ILE A 594 17.40 1.86 19.54
N SER A 595 16.80 2.75 18.75
CA SER A 595 16.75 2.65 17.27
C SER A 595 18.02 3.20 16.64
N GLY A 596 18.21 2.96 15.34
CA GLY A 596 19.44 3.25 14.59
C GLY A 596 20.71 2.55 15.09
N LEU A 597 20.68 1.74 16.16
CA LEU A 597 21.90 1.24 16.82
C LEU A 597 22.44 -0.06 16.20
N GLU A 598 21.60 -0.73 15.43
CA GLU A 598 21.88 -1.94 14.66
C GLU A 598 23.03 -1.71 13.67
N ASN A 599 23.01 -0.56 13.00
CA ASN A 599 23.99 -0.11 12.01
C ASN A 599 25.38 0.15 12.64
N TYR A 600 25.47 0.27 13.98
CA TYR A 600 26.72 0.49 14.72
C TYR A 600 27.07 -0.69 15.65
N PRO A 601 27.48 -1.86 15.11
CA PRO A 601 27.75 -3.08 15.89
C PRO A 601 28.87 -2.93 16.93
N ASN A 602 29.80 -1.98 16.73
CA ASN A 602 30.91 -1.70 17.64
C ASN A 602 30.54 -0.79 18.84
N ASN A 603 29.26 -0.72 19.22
CA ASN A 603 28.78 0.11 20.32
C ASN A 603 29.15 -0.41 21.74
N THR A 604 29.01 0.45 22.75
CA THR A 604 29.18 0.16 24.18
C THR A 604 28.35 1.11 25.04
N ILE A 605 27.37 0.58 25.78
CA ILE A 605 26.53 1.38 26.71
C ILE A 605 26.99 1.25 28.16
N ASN A 606 26.95 2.36 28.89
CA ASN A 606 27.28 2.49 30.31
C ASN A 606 26.13 3.19 31.04
N ILE A 607 25.49 2.52 32.00
CA ILE A 607 24.34 3.08 32.75
C ILE A 607 24.74 3.35 34.20
N TYR A 608 24.42 4.55 34.70
CA TYR A 608 24.78 5.07 36.01
C TYR A 608 23.54 5.48 36.81
N ASN A 609 23.56 5.27 38.13
CA ASN A 609 22.57 5.86 39.01
C ASN A 609 22.86 7.35 39.29
N ARG A 610 21.90 8.05 39.92
CA ARG A 610 21.97 9.48 40.31
C ARG A 610 23.14 9.91 41.21
N TRP A 611 24.02 9.00 41.62
CA TRP A 611 25.25 9.28 42.37
C TRP A 611 26.53 9.05 41.54
N GLY A 612 26.40 8.79 40.23
CA GLY A 612 27.52 8.51 39.34
C GLY A 612 28.14 7.12 39.52
N VAL A 613 27.39 6.16 40.08
CA VAL A 613 27.83 4.77 40.23
C VAL A 613 27.26 3.95 39.09
N LEU A 614 28.15 3.30 38.33
CA LEU A 614 27.80 2.36 37.25
C LEU A 614 26.96 1.20 37.79
N VAL A 615 25.85 0.90 37.11
CA VAL A 615 24.89 -0.15 37.46
C VAL A 615 24.76 -1.23 36.39
N TYR A 616 25.05 -0.93 35.14
CA TYR A 616 25.06 -1.86 34.01
C TYR A 616 26.06 -1.36 32.95
N MET A 617 26.68 -2.28 32.22
CA MET A 617 27.59 -1.98 31.11
C MET A 617 27.70 -3.19 30.18
N THR A 618 27.46 -3.02 28.88
CA THR A 618 27.75 -4.04 27.87
C THR A 618 28.34 -3.42 26.61
N LYS A 619 28.91 -4.28 25.75
CA LYS A 619 29.29 -3.99 24.36
C LYS A 619 28.25 -4.64 23.43
N ALA A 620 28.20 -4.23 22.16
CA ALA A 620 27.29 -4.78 21.15
C ALA A 620 25.85 -4.90 21.70
N TYR A 621 25.36 -3.78 22.23
CA TYR A 621 23.97 -3.62 22.66
C TYR A 621 23.06 -3.75 21.43
N ASN A 622 21.90 -4.37 21.61
CA ASN A 622 21.03 -4.90 20.56
C ASN A 622 21.69 -6.02 19.72
N THR A 623 22.79 -5.74 19.02
CA THR A 623 23.40 -6.59 17.98
C THR A 623 23.75 -8.02 18.41
N GLU A 624 24.28 -8.24 19.63
CA GLU A 624 24.58 -9.58 20.16
C GLU A 624 23.44 -10.16 21.04
N GLY A 625 22.24 -9.55 21.01
CA GLY A 625 21.16 -9.83 21.95
C GLY A 625 21.42 -9.32 23.37
N ASN A 626 22.43 -8.46 23.55
CA ASN A 626 22.75 -7.84 24.83
C ASN A 626 21.78 -6.67 25.09
N VAL A 627 20.87 -6.83 26.06
CA VAL A 627 19.80 -5.85 26.37
C VAL A 627 19.75 -5.51 27.87
N PHE A 628 19.16 -4.35 28.21
CA PHE A 628 19.03 -3.86 29.58
C PHE A 628 17.56 -3.88 30.04
N ASP A 629 17.23 -4.90 30.83
CA ASP A 629 15.92 -5.16 31.45
C ASP A 629 15.75 -4.52 32.85
N GLY A 630 16.56 -3.51 33.16
CA GLY A 630 16.63 -2.90 34.49
C GLY A 630 17.34 -3.74 35.56
N THR A 631 18.05 -4.82 35.21
CA THR A 631 18.88 -5.59 36.15
C THR A 631 20.23 -4.92 36.41
N SER A 632 20.67 -4.89 37.67
CA SER A 632 21.98 -4.36 38.07
C SER A 632 23.08 -5.42 38.01
N GLU A 633 24.06 -5.24 37.14
CA GLU A 633 25.36 -5.93 37.25
C GLU A 633 26.31 -5.21 38.23
N GLY A 634 26.06 -3.93 38.47
CA GLY A 634 26.79 -3.09 39.42
C GLY A 634 26.64 -3.57 40.86
N ARG A 635 27.68 -3.31 41.67
CA ARG A 635 27.85 -3.88 43.02
C ARG A 635 27.00 -3.19 44.10
N ILE A 636 25.68 -3.35 44.03
CA ILE A 636 24.70 -2.81 44.98
C ILE A 636 24.18 -3.91 45.92
N THR A 637 23.83 -3.56 47.16
CA THR A 637 23.20 -4.47 48.13
C THR A 637 21.70 -4.18 48.27
N VAL A 638 20.89 -4.84 47.45
CA VAL A 638 19.45 -5.04 47.66
C VAL A 638 19.18 -6.54 47.47
N ASP A 639 18.19 -7.08 48.17
CA ASP A 639 17.87 -8.52 48.16
C ASP A 639 16.66 -8.81 47.26
N GLN A 640 16.60 -10.03 46.74
CA GLN A 640 15.78 -10.49 45.59
C GLN A 640 16.11 -9.85 44.23
N ASP A 641 16.47 -10.73 43.30
CA ASP A 641 16.33 -10.62 41.84
C ASP A 641 17.11 -9.49 41.12
N ASN A 642 18.05 -8.82 41.80
CA ASN A 642 19.01 -7.82 41.25
C ASN A 642 18.42 -6.60 40.50
N LYS A 643 17.10 -6.49 40.38
CA LYS A 643 16.40 -5.41 39.68
C LYS A 643 16.62 -4.05 40.35
N LEU A 644 16.85 -3.03 39.54
CA LEU A 644 17.03 -1.64 39.99
C LEU A 644 15.71 -1.01 40.46
N PRO A 645 15.71 -0.15 41.50
CA PRO A 645 14.52 0.61 41.92
C PRO A 645 14.02 1.61 40.87
N VAL A 646 12.73 1.93 40.94
CA VAL A 646 12.06 2.95 40.11
C VAL A 646 12.73 4.33 40.26
N GLY A 647 12.90 5.03 39.13
CA GLY A 647 13.39 6.40 39.04
C GLY A 647 14.42 6.63 37.93
N THR A 648 14.98 7.85 37.90
CA THR A 648 15.94 8.29 36.88
C THR A 648 17.36 7.73 37.07
N TYR A 649 17.92 7.23 35.96
CA TYR A 649 19.30 6.82 35.72
C TYR A 649 19.87 7.62 34.54
N PHE A 650 21.18 7.55 34.31
CA PHE A 650 21.88 8.27 33.24
C PHE A 650 22.70 7.30 32.40
N TYR A 651 22.74 7.47 31.09
CA TYR A 651 23.53 6.62 30.19
C TYR A 651 24.63 7.41 29.49
N VAL A 652 25.66 6.68 29.07
CA VAL A 652 26.62 7.08 28.04
C VAL A 652 26.71 5.91 27.05
N LEU A 653 26.45 6.18 25.78
CA LEU A 653 26.51 5.24 24.67
C LEU A 653 27.65 5.68 23.76
N ASP A 654 28.74 4.93 23.76
CA ASP A 654 29.88 5.15 22.86
C ASP A 654 29.74 4.20 21.65
N TYR A 655 29.85 4.70 20.42
CA TYR A 655 29.73 3.91 19.18
C TYR A 655 30.75 4.35 18.13
N GLU A 656 31.03 3.49 17.16
CA GLU A 656 31.97 3.73 16.07
C GLU A 656 31.16 4.00 14.80
N ASP A 657 31.33 5.17 14.17
CA ASP A 657 30.63 5.53 12.93
C ASP A 657 31.17 4.77 11.70
N SER A 658 30.42 4.83 10.59
CA SER A 658 30.78 4.34 9.26
C SER A 658 32.21 4.75 8.85
N SER A 659 32.61 5.98 9.17
CA SER A 659 33.96 6.53 8.97
C SER A 659 35.03 6.07 9.99
N GLY A 660 34.72 5.18 10.91
CA GLY A 660 35.65 4.60 11.90
C GLY A 660 36.04 5.53 13.06
N ASN A 661 35.20 6.51 13.40
CA ASN A 661 35.43 7.43 14.52
C ASN A 661 34.51 7.11 15.71
N MET A 662 35.02 7.28 16.92
CA MET A 662 34.24 7.06 18.14
C MET A 662 33.37 8.27 18.48
N GLN A 663 32.06 8.14 18.30
CA GLN A 663 31.02 9.05 18.76
C GLN A 663 30.55 8.69 20.19
N SER A 664 29.81 9.60 20.83
CA SER A 664 29.36 9.41 22.22
C SER A 664 28.08 10.20 22.53
N LEU A 665 26.96 9.49 22.69
CA LEU A 665 25.66 10.01 23.11
C LEU A 665 25.47 9.86 24.63
N SER A 666 24.77 10.80 25.27
CA SER A 666 24.49 10.69 26.70
C SER A 666 23.21 11.42 27.10
N GLY A 667 22.44 10.79 27.99
CA GLY A 667 21.13 11.26 28.41
C GLY A 667 20.66 10.62 29.72
N TYR A 668 19.35 10.50 29.88
CA TYR A 668 18.74 9.82 31.02
C TYR A 668 17.76 8.74 30.57
N ILE A 669 17.52 7.77 31.44
CA ILE A 669 16.41 6.81 31.33
C ILE A 669 15.62 6.80 32.63
N TYR A 670 14.31 6.61 32.55
CA TYR A 670 13.41 6.49 33.69
C TYR A 670 12.89 5.06 33.81
N ILE A 671 13.35 4.34 34.83
CA ILE A 671 12.84 3.00 35.13
C ILE A 671 11.53 3.14 35.91
N ASN A 672 10.45 2.60 35.37
CA ASN A 672 9.14 2.48 35.99
C ASN A 672 8.78 0.99 36.23
N ARG A 673 7.88 0.70 37.18
CA ARG A 673 7.26 -0.60 37.48
C ARG A 673 6.01 -0.40 38.33
#